data_AF-F0WSU5-F1
#
_entry.id   AF-F0WSU5-F1
#
_cell.length_a   1.000
_cell.length_b   1.000
_cell.length_c   1.000
_cell.angle_alpha   90.00
_cell.angle_beta   90.00
_cell.angle_gamma   90.00
#
_symmetry.space_group_name_H-M   'P 1'
#
loop_
_entity.id
_entity.type
_entity.pdbx_description
1 polymer ?
#
loop_
_entity_poly.entity_id
_entity_poly.type
_entity_poly.pdbx_seq_one_letter_code
_entity_poly.pdbx_strand_id
1 'polypeptide(L)'
;MSAAAAATIGKVRVQPALSMVKEGGSQGWSMIKMKIATAGPVAERIHQMGRNMLESYIGEQEVDRIAILSHPKSTGEAFLQSFKDLHAVNSPGKKSFANNQFSTSTAANQCFQSCYIVGLVCLMSENIRDLSRISRINKNCHHLLQERRFWRFCVRFGDISNRNRAYFWEQCASVTSTRAISEFEYQTYNEMARSKGECTDLITTDVRRTYGIVAPHKRASESSTEEKLHADEELVNQLSDVLHALSSRFPNVGYCQGMDYIAAFVIDIVKESTNLVSETISSAQTYLQAATNEQVERAFWILVCLFEQYGLQDMFSPGLHQLNSQCFIFKRLFELTMPTLAQHFDKENIMAEMFVVGWFQTLFLYLNVLPRRTLTRIWDIFLWEKNWKIITRATLALFQVAATFVETESIDCVIRFFNTFDGKAEELLESEAFIVKAQSFKVTNSQLLRLQRQYVKKLPAQMSSNFNGDNFEVVWYTTVQIVNLIGGTREYLEWIGSGGSKMRSIDLILSASYVVPVVPRGAIYTDYSVVIEKGRIIDLIPTSLVLEKYIPTQHIELPNRILLPGLINSHSHAALNLLRGISDDKTLFNWLTEDIWPTEAKFVGREFLETGVEHAIAEMLRGGTTCFNDMYFLDTTAQVVERCQMRAMLGNPILEFASAYGSDARQYLNTATRSLKDAQKRDKRDLIQYSIAPHAPYTVSDASFSEVKKISERFQVPIHLHLHETKMECDDSESLTKSMSCHQSQKKLRPVANLIRLGLLSRRLIAVHMTQLTELEMDQIAEAQVNVIHCPTSNLKLASGICPVEKLLEKGVNIALGTDSAASNNTLDMFAEIKLAAILAKIKSGTCTSVPATIALEMATINGAKALGMEEEIGSIEIGKSADIIAIAFDSIEMLPMYNPISHITYVAGREQVTDVWIQGSRMLQERALITIDEEQLKFKIKCWQENIKHHHELLEQQRLT
;
A
#
# COMPACT_ATOMS: atom_id res chain seq x y z
N MET A 1 77.21 1.96 -39.17
CA MET A 1 77.90 2.16 -37.88
C MET A 1 77.23 1.24 -36.86
N SER A 2 78.00 0.29 -36.30
CA SER A 2 77.82 -0.44 -35.01
C SER A 2 76.42 -1.00 -34.68
N ALA A 3 76.12 -2.30 -34.57
CA ALA A 3 76.78 -3.43 -33.89
C ALA A 3 77.12 -3.18 -32.41
N ALA A 4 76.32 -3.73 -31.47
CA ALA A 4 76.74 -4.71 -30.46
C ALA A 4 75.81 -4.78 -29.22
N ALA A 5 75.72 -6.01 -28.70
CA ALA A 5 75.50 -6.42 -27.30
C ALA A 5 74.08 -6.79 -26.83
N ALA A 6 73.89 -8.12 -26.80
CA ALA A 6 72.95 -8.86 -25.98
C ALA A 6 73.34 -8.87 -24.49
N ALA A 7 72.41 -9.38 -23.68
CA ALA A 7 72.52 -9.79 -22.27
C ALA A 7 72.46 -8.69 -21.20
N THR A 8 71.33 -8.60 -20.49
CA THR A 8 71.24 -8.94 -19.05
C THR A 8 69.77 -9.10 -18.67
N ILE A 9 69.38 -10.35 -18.41
CA ILE A 9 68.12 -10.72 -17.76
C ILE A 9 68.22 -10.27 -16.30
N GLY A 10 67.55 -9.17 -15.97
CA GLY A 10 67.43 -8.63 -14.61
C GLY A 10 66.10 -9.07 -13.97
N LYS A 11 66.20 -10.01 -13.03
CA LYS A 11 65.12 -10.47 -12.14
C LYS A 11 64.39 -9.30 -11.46
N VAL A 12 63.13 -9.06 -11.83
CA VAL A 12 62.15 -8.47 -10.90
C VAL A 12 61.30 -9.60 -10.37
N ARG A 13 61.53 -9.95 -9.10
CA ARG A 13 60.74 -10.92 -8.33
C ARG A 13 59.30 -10.40 -8.23
N VAL A 14 58.39 -10.94 -9.04
CA VAL A 14 56.96 -10.97 -8.67
C VAL A 14 56.84 -12.08 -7.63
N GLN A 15 56.75 -11.71 -6.35
CA GLN A 15 56.35 -12.65 -5.31
C GLN A 15 54.97 -13.23 -5.68
N PRO A 16 54.75 -14.55 -5.61
CA PRO A 16 53.44 -15.11 -5.84
C PRO A 16 52.50 -14.67 -4.71
N ALA A 17 51.42 -13.99 -5.06
CA ALA A 17 50.26 -13.75 -4.17
C ALA A 17 49.48 -15.05 -3.88
N LEU A 18 50.20 -16.16 -3.67
CA LEU A 18 49.70 -17.47 -3.30
C LEU A 18 50.08 -17.83 -1.85
N SER A 19 50.84 -16.98 -1.14
CA SER A 19 51.19 -17.18 0.27
C SER A 19 50.27 -16.48 1.27
N MET A 20 49.23 -15.75 0.84
CA MET A 20 48.26 -15.12 1.76
C MET A 20 46.87 -15.77 1.75
N VAL A 21 46.69 -16.93 1.09
CA VAL A 21 45.40 -17.65 1.06
C VAL A 21 45.38 -18.86 2.01
N LYS A 22 46.48 -19.12 2.73
CA LYS A 22 46.52 -20.22 3.71
C LYS A 22 46.14 -19.85 5.14
N GLU A 23 45.88 -18.58 5.44
CA GLU A 23 45.38 -18.17 6.75
C GLU A 23 44.32 -17.08 6.57
N GLY A 24 43.04 -17.43 6.76
CA GLY A 24 41.95 -16.45 6.77
C GLY A 24 40.64 -16.95 6.18
N GLY A 25 39.90 -17.76 6.94
CA GLY A 25 38.48 -17.99 6.70
C GLY A 25 37.69 -16.67 6.70
N SER A 26 36.60 -16.61 5.93
CA SER A 26 35.62 -15.51 5.82
C SER A 26 36.06 -14.19 5.15
N GLN A 27 37.32 -13.75 5.24
CA GLN A 27 37.73 -12.44 4.70
C GLN A 27 37.91 -12.39 3.18
N GLY A 28 38.34 -13.49 2.55
CA GLY A 28 38.45 -13.58 1.08
C GLY A 28 37.11 -13.42 0.37
N TRP A 29 36.03 -13.93 0.97
CA TRP A 29 34.67 -13.82 0.45
C TRP A 29 34.10 -12.40 0.54
N SER A 30 34.44 -11.65 1.58
CA SER A 30 34.03 -10.25 1.71
C SER A 30 34.73 -9.33 0.71
N MET A 31 36.02 -9.57 0.41
CA MET A 31 36.72 -8.83 -0.65
C MET A 31 36.17 -9.13 -2.05
N ILE A 32 35.75 -10.38 -2.30
CA ILE A 32 35.11 -10.78 -3.56
C ILE A 32 33.73 -10.10 -3.70
N LYS A 33 32.90 -10.07 -2.65
CA LYS A 33 31.62 -9.34 -2.63
C LYS A 33 31.80 -7.84 -2.91
N MET A 34 32.85 -7.23 -2.33
CA MET A 34 33.14 -5.81 -2.50
C MET A 34 33.62 -5.47 -3.92
N LYS A 35 34.38 -6.37 -4.57
CA LYS A 35 34.82 -6.23 -5.97
C LYS A 35 33.69 -6.50 -6.99
N ILE A 36 32.74 -7.38 -6.67
CA ILE A 36 31.52 -7.61 -7.46
C ILE A 36 30.57 -6.40 -7.41
N ALA A 37 30.53 -5.69 -6.29
CA ALA A 37 29.64 -4.54 -6.09
C ALA A 37 30.12 -3.24 -6.78
N THR A 38 31.38 -3.16 -7.21
CA THR A 38 32.01 -1.89 -7.66
C THR A 38 32.30 -1.77 -9.15
N ALA A 39 32.01 -2.77 -9.99
CA ALA A 39 32.38 -2.73 -11.41
C ALA A 39 31.16 -2.83 -12.34
N GLY A 40 30.97 -1.82 -13.20
CA GLY A 40 30.42 -2.00 -14.56
C GLY A 40 31.50 -2.58 -15.50
N PRO A 41 31.39 -2.35 -16.82
CA PRO A 41 30.90 -3.33 -17.81
C PRO A 41 31.20 -4.80 -17.45
N VAL A 42 30.13 -5.57 -17.33
CA VAL A 42 30.08 -6.80 -16.49
C VAL A 42 29.79 -8.06 -17.30
N ALA A 43 29.10 -7.99 -18.44
CA ALA A 43 28.68 -9.20 -19.16
C ALA A 43 29.87 -10.05 -19.63
N GLU A 44 30.86 -9.43 -20.24
CA GLU A 44 32.03 -10.12 -20.82
C GLU A 44 33.01 -10.61 -19.75
N ARG A 45 33.15 -9.86 -18.64
CA ARG A 45 33.97 -10.28 -17.49
C ARG A 45 33.30 -11.32 -16.62
N ILE A 46 31.97 -11.32 -16.46
CA ILE A 46 31.22 -12.40 -15.79
C ILE A 46 31.25 -13.66 -16.64
N HIS A 47 31.12 -13.52 -17.96
CA HIS A 47 31.24 -14.64 -18.90
C HIS A 47 32.65 -15.26 -18.84
N GLN A 48 33.70 -14.44 -18.82
CA GLN A 48 35.08 -14.91 -18.66
C GLN A 48 35.35 -15.47 -17.25
N MET A 49 34.82 -14.86 -16.19
CA MET A 49 34.95 -15.39 -14.82
C MET A 49 34.24 -16.72 -14.65
N GLY A 50 33.07 -16.92 -15.25
CA GLY A 50 32.34 -18.18 -15.24
C GLY A 50 33.12 -19.29 -15.95
N ARG A 51 33.75 -18.98 -17.10
CA ARG A 51 34.67 -19.88 -17.79
C ARG A 51 35.89 -20.22 -16.95
N ASN A 52 36.57 -19.21 -16.39
CA ASN A 52 37.76 -19.41 -15.58
C ASN A 52 37.47 -20.19 -14.27
N MET A 53 36.25 -20.06 -13.71
CA MET A 53 35.80 -20.84 -12.56
C MET A 53 35.61 -22.32 -12.94
N LEU A 54 35.00 -22.60 -14.10
CA LEU A 54 34.88 -23.97 -14.62
C LEU A 54 36.26 -24.58 -14.95
N GLU A 55 37.18 -23.81 -15.53
CA GLU A 55 38.58 -24.20 -15.79
C GLU A 55 39.34 -24.62 -14.53
N SER A 56 39.17 -23.86 -13.44
CA SER A 56 39.87 -24.13 -12.19
C SER A 56 39.40 -25.38 -11.45
N TYR A 57 38.20 -25.89 -11.75
CA TYR A 57 37.59 -27.02 -11.03
C TYR A 57 37.56 -28.34 -11.82
N ILE A 58 37.64 -28.29 -13.15
CA ILE A 58 37.55 -29.48 -14.03
C ILE A 58 38.88 -29.78 -14.74
N GLY A 59 39.85 -28.87 -14.66
CA GLY A 59 41.17 -29.01 -15.28
C GLY A 59 41.20 -28.52 -16.73
N GLU A 60 42.31 -27.88 -17.08
CA GLU A 60 42.55 -27.15 -18.34
C GLU A 60 42.36 -28.00 -19.61
N GLN A 61 42.44 -29.34 -19.52
CA GLN A 61 42.27 -30.25 -20.67
C GLN A 61 40.82 -30.69 -20.96
N GLU A 62 39.85 -30.44 -20.07
CA GLU A 62 38.43 -30.79 -20.28
C GLU A 62 37.56 -29.59 -20.67
N VAL A 63 37.97 -28.35 -20.36
CA VAL A 63 37.18 -27.16 -20.73
C VAL A 63 37.19 -26.88 -22.23
N ASP A 64 38.29 -27.21 -22.93
CA ASP A 64 38.34 -27.16 -24.38
C ASP A 64 37.47 -28.23 -25.07
N ARG A 65 37.09 -29.31 -24.35
CA ARG A 65 36.12 -30.31 -24.84
C ARG A 65 34.67 -29.94 -24.60
N ILE A 66 34.40 -28.99 -23.71
CA ILE A 66 33.05 -28.43 -23.50
C ILE A 66 32.75 -27.35 -24.55
N ALA A 67 33.77 -26.69 -25.10
CA ALA A 67 33.63 -25.63 -26.10
C ALA A 67 33.42 -26.14 -27.54
N ILE A 68 33.64 -27.42 -27.80
CA ILE A 68 33.30 -28.06 -29.06
C ILE A 68 32.71 -29.41 -28.68
N LEU A 69 31.39 -29.55 -28.61
CA LEU A 69 30.68 -30.83 -28.81
C LEU A 69 29.15 -30.61 -28.76
N SER A 70 28.56 -30.73 -29.94
CA SER A 70 27.15 -30.70 -30.26
C SER A 70 26.40 -31.93 -29.72
N HIS A 71 25.89 -31.88 -28.48
CA HIS A 71 24.55 -32.36 -28.06
C HIS A 71 24.46 -32.58 -26.52
N PRO A 72 23.57 -31.87 -25.80
CA PRO A 72 23.40 -31.95 -24.34
C PRO A 72 22.89 -33.30 -23.78
N LYS A 73 22.41 -34.19 -24.65
CA LYS A 73 21.72 -35.44 -24.26
C LYS A 73 22.68 -36.52 -23.78
N SER A 74 23.88 -36.60 -24.37
CA SER A 74 24.91 -37.60 -24.02
C SER A 74 25.70 -37.24 -22.77
N THR A 75 25.85 -35.95 -22.46
CA THR A 75 26.56 -35.47 -21.25
C THR A 75 25.79 -35.77 -19.97
N GLY A 76 24.46 -35.66 -20.01
CA GLY A 76 23.60 -36.07 -18.91
C GLY A 76 23.64 -37.58 -18.65
N GLU A 77 23.68 -38.39 -19.72
CA GLU A 77 23.78 -39.84 -19.63
C GLU A 77 25.16 -40.32 -19.15
N ALA A 78 26.26 -39.70 -19.59
CA ALA A 78 27.61 -40.04 -19.14
C ALA A 78 27.85 -39.68 -17.65
N PHE A 79 27.34 -38.53 -17.19
CA PHE A 79 27.40 -38.14 -15.79
C PHE A 79 26.60 -39.11 -14.90
N LEU A 80 25.40 -39.51 -15.33
CA LEU A 80 24.56 -40.49 -14.61
C LEU A 80 25.15 -41.91 -14.63
N GLN A 81 25.89 -42.28 -15.67
CA GLN A 81 26.53 -43.60 -15.77
C GLN A 81 27.78 -43.71 -14.89
N SER A 82 28.67 -42.70 -14.89
CA SER A 82 29.82 -42.66 -13.97
C SER A 82 29.42 -42.59 -12.50
N PHE A 83 28.26 -42.00 -12.19
CA PHE A 83 27.71 -41.98 -10.83
C PHE A 83 27.16 -43.35 -10.38
N LYS A 84 26.65 -44.18 -11.31
CA LYS A 84 26.19 -45.55 -11.04
C LYS A 84 27.35 -46.55 -10.89
N ASP A 85 28.41 -46.38 -11.66
CA ASP A 85 29.57 -47.30 -11.66
C ASP A 85 30.43 -47.16 -10.38
N LEU A 86 30.47 -45.96 -9.78
CA LEU A 86 31.20 -45.68 -8.53
C LEU A 86 30.55 -46.29 -7.27
N HIS A 87 29.29 -46.72 -7.34
CA HIS A 87 28.52 -47.24 -6.21
C HIS A 87 28.21 -48.74 -6.27
N ALA A 88 28.68 -49.47 -7.29
CA ALA A 88 28.39 -50.89 -7.49
C ALA A 88 29.46 -51.87 -6.98
N VAL A 89 30.57 -51.43 -6.39
CA VAL A 89 31.64 -52.34 -5.94
C VAL A 89 32.03 -52.07 -4.49
N ASN A 90 31.52 -52.89 -3.57
CA ASN A 90 31.99 -52.99 -2.19
C ASN A 90 32.71 -54.33 -1.97
N SER A 91 33.91 -54.24 -1.37
CA SER A 91 34.62 -55.26 -0.52
C SER A 91 35.75 -56.09 -1.16
N PRO A 92 36.74 -56.63 -0.39
CA PRO A 92 37.23 -56.28 0.97
C PRO A 92 38.78 -56.24 1.12
N GLY A 93 39.35 -55.47 2.07
CA GLY A 93 40.77 -55.62 2.47
C GLY A 93 41.36 -54.54 3.38
N LYS A 94 41.59 -54.89 4.65
CA LYS A 94 42.17 -54.12 5.78
C LYS A 94 43.53 -53.41 5.51
N LYS A 95 43.68 -52.11 5.84
CA LYS A 95 44.30 -51.54 7.08
C LYS A 95 44.54 -50.01 6.97
N SER A 96 44.43 -49.35 8.12
CA SER A 96 44.29 -47.92 8.41
C SER A 96 45.53 -47.04 8.24
N PHE A 97 45.35 -45.77 7.85
CA PHE A 97 45.89 -44.54 8.48
C PHE A 97 45.14 -43.35 7.82
N ALA A 98 44.15 -42.75 8.48
CA ALA A 98 44.23 -41.56 9.36
C ALA A 98 44.38 -40.21 8.61
N ASN A 99 43.37 -39.34 8.81
CA ASN A 99 43.34 -37.88 8.64
C ASN A 99 43.73 -37.29 7.27
N ASN A 100 42.78 -37.25 6.34
CA ASN A 100 42.40 -36.03 5.60
C ASN A 100 41.11 -36.30 4.81
N GLN A 101 39.98 -35.84 5.35
CA GLN A 101 38.73 -35.74 4.59
C GLN A 101 38.83 -34.56 3.63
N PHE A 102 39.29 -34.80 2.40
CA PHE A 102 38.80 -34.01 1.27
C PHE A 102 37.48 -34.64 0.84
N SER A 103 36.37 -34.11 1.36
CA SER A 103 35.05 -34.50 0.88
C SER A 103 34.80 -33.87 -0.49
N THR A 104 34.92 -34.67 -1.54
CA THR A 104 34.45 -34.35 -2.89
C THR A 104 32.94 -34.08 -2.95
N SER A 105 32.20 -34.25 -1.84
CA SER A 105 30.78 -33.90 -1.71
C SER A 105 30.50 -32.42 -1.41
N THR A 106 31.47 -31.59 -1.03
CA THR A 106 31.20 -30.18 -0.67
C THR A 106 31.34 -29.21 -1.84
N ALA A 107 32.32 -29.38 -2.71
CA ALA A 107 32.57 -28.44 -3.81
C ALA A 107 31.49 -28.50 -4.91
N ALA A 108 31.06 -29.71 -5.29
CA ALA A 108 29.93 -29.89 -6.20
C ALA A 108 28.64 -29.33 -5.60
N ASN A 109 28.38 -29.60 -4.30
CA ASN A 109 27.25 -29.01 -3.59
C ASN A 109 27.33 -27.48 -3.52
N GLN A 110 28.52 -26.88 -3.40
CA GLN A 110 28.72 -25.43 -3.41
C GLN A 110 28.46 -24.80 -4.80
N CYS A 111 28.85 -25.46 -5.89
CA CYS A 111 28.52 -25.00 -7.24
C CYS A 111 27.00 -25.00 -7.50
N PHE A 112 26.28 -26.04 -7.05
CA PHE A 112 24.82 -26.11 -7.16
C PHE A 112 24.06 -25.24 -6.15
N GLN A 113 24.73 -24.73 -5.11
CA GLN A 113 24.18 -23.73 -4.18
C GLN A 113 24.18 -22.30 -4.75
N SER A 114 24.85 -22.04 -5.87
CA SER A 114 24.88 -20.71 -6.49
C SER A 114 23.81 -20.56 -7.56
N CYS A 115 22.80 -19.72 -7.32
CA CYS A 115 21.70 -19.44 -8.25
C CYS A 115 22.19 -19.03 -9.66
N TYR A 116 23.40 -18.46 -9.76
CA TYR A 116 23.99 -18.00 -11.01
C TYR A 116 24.52 -19.16 -11.87
N ILE A 117 25.15 -20.17 -11.25
CA ILE A 117 25.66 -21.36 -11.96
C ILE A 117 24.48 -22.19 -12.43
N VAL A 118 23.46 -22.36 -11.59
CA VAL A 118 22.20 -23.00 -11.97
C VAL A 118 21.51 -22.21 -13.09
N GLY A 119 21.40 -20.88 -12.98
CA GLY A 119 20.90 -19.99 -14.04
C GLY A 119 21.57 -20.20 -15.41
N LEU A 120 22.91 -20.25 -15.42
CA LEU A 120 23.69 -20.55 -16.63
C LEU A 120 23.40 -21.95 -17.17
N VAL A 121 23.35 -22.98 -16.31
CA VAL A 121 23.01 -24.35 -16.72
C VAL A 121 21.60 -24.40 -17.33
N CYS A 122 20.64 -23.64 -16.83
CA CYS A 122 19.25 -23.63 -17.31
C CYS A 122 19.07 -22.89 -18.63
N LEU A 123 19.79 -21.78 -18.80
CA LEU A 123 19.82 -21.05 -20.06
C LEU A 123 20.52 -21.86 -21.16
N MET A 124 21.50 -22.70 -20.81
CA MET A 124 22.23 -23.54 -21.76
C MET A 124 21.60 -24.93 -22.01
N SER A 125 20.80 -25.46 -21.07
CA SER A 125 20.20 -26.81 -21.20
C SER A 125 18.84 -26.82 -21.90
N GLU A 126 18.25 -25.65 -22.15
CA GLU A 126 16.96 -25.43 -22.82
C GLU A 126 15.74 -26.16 -22.21
N ASN A 127 15.89 -26.87 -21.09
CA ASN A 127 14.87 -27.73 -20.51
C ASN A 127 14.74 -27.56 -19.00
N ILE A 128 13.74 -26.77 -18.59
CA ILE A 128 13.38 -26.57 -17.17
C ILE A 128 12.91 -27.88 -16.49
N ARG A 129 12.50 -28.92 -17.25
CA ARG A 129 12.19 -30.23 -16.65
C ARG A 129 13.44 -31.01 -16.23
N ASP A 130 14.62 -30.66 -16.73
CA ASP A 130 15.86 -31.26 -16.24
C ASP A 130 16.29 -30.62 -14.91
N LEU A 131 15.88 -29.39 -14.65
CA LEU A 131 15.96 -28.73 -13.34
C LEU A 131 15.13 -29.44 -12.26
N SER A 132 13.93 -29.94 -12.59
CA SER A 132 13.12 -30.73 -11.65
C SER A 132 13.67 -32.15 -11.44
N ARG A 133 14.51 -32.65 -12.36
CA ARG A 133 15.32 -33.85 -12.14
C ARG A 133 16.56 -33.54 -11.30
N ILE A 134 17.21 -32.39 -11.49
CA ILE A 134 18.28 -31.87 -10.64
C ILE A 134 17.76 -31.61 -9.22
N SER A 135 16.52 -31.13 -9.04
CA SER A 135 15.91 -30.94 -7.72
C SER A 135 15.62 -32.25 -6.98
N ARG A 136 15.42 -33.35 -7.72
CA ARG A 136 15.34 -34.71 -7.15
C ARG A 136 16.71 -35.22 -6.70
N ILE A 137 17.79 -34.76 -7.33
CA ILE A 137 19.18 -35.10 -6.97
C ILE A 137 19.68 -34.21 -5.83
N ASN A 138 19.29 -32.94 -5.80
CA ASN A 138 19.66 -31.96 -4.77
C ASN A 138 18.43 -31.16 -4.31
N LYS A 139 17.96 -31.45 -3.09
CA LYS A 139 16.79 -30.79 -2.48
C LYS A 139 16.95 -29.26 -2.39
N ASN A 140 18.18 -28.74 -2.34
CA ASN A 140 18.44 -27.29 -2.29
C ASN A 140 18.07 -26.58 -3.61
N CYS A 141 18.01 -27.29 -4.74
CA CYS A 141 17.58 -26.74 -6.02
C CYS A 141 16.04 -26.63 -6.15
N HIS A 142 15.29 -27.17 -5.19
CA HIS A 142 13.82 -27.15 -5.25
C HIS A 142 13.23 -25.74 -5.04
N HIS A 143 13.91 -24.91 -4.25
CA HIS A 143 13.49 -23.52 -3.97
C HIS A 143 14.02 -22.53 -5.02
N LEU A 144 15.00 -22.91 -5.83
CA LEU A 144 15.65 -22.03 -6.82
C LEU A 144 14.69 -21.55 -7.92
N LEU A 145 13.69 -22.34 -8.30
CA LEU A 145 12.63 -21.92 -9.24
C LEU A 145 11.65 -20.89 -8.64
N GLN A 146 11.67 -20.72 -7.32
CA GLN A 146 10.90 -19.72 -6.60
C GLN A 146 11.76 -18.49 -6.25
N GLU A 147 13.08 -18.56 -6.48
CA GLU A 147 14.02 -17.49 -6.15
C GLU A 147 13.93 -16.31 -7.13
N ARG A 148 13.50 -15.15 -6.63
CA ARG A 148 13.38 -13.91 -7.41
C ARG A 148 14.70 -13.53 -8.10
N ARG A 149 15.85 -13.88 -7.52
CA ARG A 149 17.18 -13.60 -8.07
C ARG A 149 17.49 -14.40 -9.33
N PHE A 150 17.01 -15.64 -9.43
CA PHE A 150 17.17 -16.49 -10.61
C PHE A 150 16.40 -15.90 -11.80
N TRP A 151 15.12 -15.58 -11.63
CA TRP A 151 14.32 -14.97 -12.69
C TRP A 151 14.79 -13.56 -13.07
N ARG A 152 15.24 -12.76 -12.10
CA ARG A 152 15.89 -11.47 -12.38
C ARG A 152 17.12 -11.64 -13.27
N PHE A 153 17.89 -12.71 -13.07
CA PHE A 153 19.05 -13.03 -13.90
C PHE A 153 18.60 -13.44 -15.32
N CYS A 154 17.65 -14.37 -15.45
CA CYS A 154 17.09 -14.79 -16.73
C CYS A 154 16.51 -13.61 -17.54
N VAL A 155 15.81 -12.69 -16.89
CA VAL A 155 15.23 -11.52 -17.56
C VAL A 155 16.29 -10.46 -17.88
N ARG A 156 17.35 -10.34 -17.09
CA ARG A 156 18.41 -9.34 -17.32
C ARG A 156 19.42 -9.78 -18.38
N PHE A 157 19.68 -11.08 -18.49
CA PHE A 157 20.79 -11.62 -19.28
C PHE A 157 20.38 -12.75 -20.24
N GLY A 158 19.16 -13.26 -20.15
CA GLY A 158 18.74 -14.48 -20.85
C GLY A 158 17.88 -14.23 -22.09
N ASP A 159 17.98 -15.16 -23.03
CA ASP A 159 17.04 -15.37 -24.13
C ASP A 159 16.20 -16.60 -23.75
N ILE A 160 15.07 -16.38 -23.07
CA ILE A 160 14.22 -17.47 -22.56
C ILE A 160 13.72 -18.26 -23.77
N SER A 161 14.06 -19.55 -23.87
CA SER A 161 13.67 -20.36 -25.01
C SER A 161 12.15 -20.48 -25.15
N ASN A 162 11.66 -20.63 -26.38
CA ASN A 162 10.22 -20.75 -26.67
C ASN A 162 9.56 -21.87 -25.86
N ARG A 163 10.32 -22.95 -25.56
CA ARG A 163 9.88 -24.09 -24.76
C ARG A 163 9.52 -23.75 -23.32
N ASN A 164 10.21 -22.77 -22.72
CA ASN A 164 10.09 -22.45 -21.30
C ASN A 164 9.27 -21.17 -21.04
N ARG A 165 8.91 -20.44 -22.11
CA ARG A 165 8.34 -19.11 -21.99
C ARG A 165 6.95 -19.09 -21.37
N ALA A 166 6.04 -19.97 -21.80
CA ALA A 166 4.70 -20.03 -21.22
C ALA A 166 4.73 -20.34 -19.72
N TYR A 167 5.58 -21.29 -19.31
CA TYR A 167 5.78 -21.60 -17.91
C TYR A 167 6.36 -20.41 -17.13
N PHE A 168 7.37 -19.74 -17.70
CA PHE A 168 7.92 -18.52 -17.12
C PHE A 168 6.84 -17.44 -16.93
N TRP A 169 5.99 -17.21 -17.93
CA TRP A 169 4.89 -16.25 -17.87
C TRP A 169 3.86 -16.62 -16.81
N GLU A 170 3.47 -17.89 -16.71
CA GLU A 170 2.56 -18.38 -15.67
C GLU A 170 3.10 -18.16 -14.27
N GLN A 171 4.40 -18.41 -14.05
CA GLN A 171 5.02 -18.18 -12.76
C GLN A 171 5.11 -16.68 -12.43
N CYS A 172 5.53 -15.85 -13.40
CA CYS A 172 5.64 -14.40 -13.20
C CYS A 172 4.28 -13.76 -12.92
N ALA A 173 3.25 -14.14 -13.69
CA ALA A 173 1.89 -13.67 -13.55
C ALA A 173 1.14 -14.34 -12.37
N SER A 174 1.75 -15.33 -11.71
CA SER A 174 1.16 -16.03 -10.57
C SER A 174 -0.17 -16.73 -10.92
N VAL A 175 -0.25 -17.28 -12.13
CA VAL A 175 -1.45 -17.93 -12.70
C VAL A 175 -2.02 -19.00 -11.78
N THR A 176 -1.19 -19.83 -11.15
CA THR A 176 -1.65 -20.89 -10.23
C THR A 176 -2.44 -20.32 -9.06
N SER A 177 -2.00 -19.19 -8.49
CA SER A 177 -2.69 -18.53 -7.39
C SER A 177 -4.00 -17.89 -7.84
N THR A 178 -4.00 -17.21 -8.99
CA THR A 178 -5.21 -16.58 -9.56
C THR A 178 -6.28 -17.62 -9.91
N ARG A 179 -5.87 -18.74 -10.51
CA ARG A 179 -6.78 -19.86 -10.80
C ARG A 179 -7.39 -20.46 -9.53
N ALA A 180 -6.59 -20.61 -8.47
CA ALA A 180 -7.04 -21.25 -7.22
C ALA A 180 -8.09 -20.45 -6.44
N ILE A 181 -8.14 -19.13 -6.63
CA ILE A 181 -9.09 -18.23 -5.96
C ILE A 181 -10.26 -17.81 -6.88
N SER A 182 -10.29 -18.27 -8.13
CA SER A 182 -11.37 -17.94 -9.06
C SER A 182 -12.66 -18.63 -8.64
N GLU A 183 -13.78 -17.90 -8.72
CA GLU A 183 -15.12 -18.40 -8.42
C GLU A 183 -15.56 -19.50 -9.39
N PHE A 184 -15.16 -19.39 -10.66
CA PHE A 184 -15.52 -20.32 -11.72
C PHE A 184 -14.30 -20.86 -12.47
N GLU A 185 -14.46 -22.03 -13.06
CA GLU A 185 -13.50 -22.62 -13.99
C GLU A 185 -13.67 -22.04 -15.40
N TYR A 186 -12.65 -22.21 -16.25
CA TYR A 186 -12.65 -21.74 -17.64
C TYR A 186 -13.90 -22.18 -18.43
N GLN A 187 -14.31 -23.45 -18.28
CA GLN A 187 -15.48 -23.99 -18.98
C GLN A 187 -16.76 -23.26 -18.61
N THR A 188 -16.96 -22.98 -17.32
CA THR A 188 -18.14 -22.25 -16.82
C THR A 188 -18.19 -20.83 -17.38
N TYR A 189 -17.05 -20.12 -17.45
CA TYR A 189 -17.01 -18.78 -18.06
C TYR A 189 -17.37 -18.80 -19.55
N ASN A 190 -16.95 -19.83 -20.29
CA ASN A 190 -17.30 -20.00 -21.70
C ASN A 190 -18.81 -20.29 -21.88
N GLU A 191 -19.38 -21.19 -21.09
CA GLU A 191 -20.82 -21.49 -21.10
C GLU A 191 -21.67 -20.25 -20.77
N MET A 192 -21.26 -19.47 -19.76
CA MET A 192 -21.92 -18.21 -19.41
C MET A 192 -21.92 -17.22 -20.58
N ALA A 193 -20.81 -17.11 -21.32
CA ALA A 193 -20.68 -16.19 -22.45
C ALA A 193 -21.67 -16.54 -23.56
N ARG A 194 -21.76 -17.83 -23.89
CA ARG A 194 -22.64 -18.36 -24.94
C ARG A 194 -24.12 -18.19 -24.59
N SER A 195 -24.48 -18.17 -23.30
CA SER A 195 -25.86 -17.91 -22.86
C SER A 195 -26.29 -16.44 -22.97
N LYS A 196 -25.36 -15.49 -22.85
CA LYS A 196 -25.64 -14.04 -22.86
C LYS A 196 -25.61 -13.43 -24.26
N GLY A 197 -24.71 -13.91 -25.14
CA GLY A 197 -24.66 -13.55 -26.57
C GLY A 197 -24.27 -12.11 -26.93
N GLU A 198 -24.09 -11.22 -25.96
CA GLU A 198 -23.94 -9.76 -26.18
C GLU A 198 -22.70 -9.34 -26.99
N CYS A 199 -21.65 -10.19 -27.08
CA CYS A 199 -20.39 -9.89 -27.79
C CYS A 199 -20.07 -10.85 -28.96
N THR A 200 -20.93 -11.84 -29.20
CA THR A 200 -20.59 -12.98 -30.08
C THR A 200 -20.36 -12.58 -31.54
N ASP A 201 -21.14 -11.64 -32.08
CA ASP A 201 -21.01 -11.22 -33.47
C ASP A 201 -19.69 -10.47 -33.74
N LEU A 202 -19.27 -9.62 -32.80
CA LEU A 202 -18.00 -8.88 -32.87
C LEU A 202 -16.81 -9.83 -32.76
N ILE A 203 -16.83 -10.73 -31.77
CA ILE A 203 -15.79 -11.74 -31.58
C ILE A 203 -15.67 -12.58 -32.86
N THR A 204 -16.79 -13.13 -33.36
CA THR A 204 -16.81 -13.97 -34.57
C THR A 204 -16.23 -13.25 -35.79
N THR A 205 -16.49 -11.95 -35.92
CA THR A 205 -15.96 -11.14 -37.02
C THR A 205 -14.44 -10.97 -36.91
N ASP A 206 -13.92 -10.63 -35.74
CA ASP A 206 -12.52 -10.28 -35.57
C ASP A 206 -11.61 -11.52 -35.44
N VAL A 207 -12.05 -12.63 -34.85
CA VAL A 207 -11.26 -13.88 -34.85
C VAL A 207 -10.98 -14.38 -36.27
N ARG A 208 -11.95 -14.21 -37.18
CA ARG A 208 -11.80 -14.53 -38.61
C ARG A 208 -10.83 -13.59 -39.31
N ARG A 209 -10.70 -12.33 -38.88
CA ARG A 209 -9.70 -11.39 -39.42
C ARG A 209 -8.30 -11.72 -38.89
N THR A 210 -8.21 -12.14 -37.64
CA THR A 210 -6.93 -12.43 -36.98
C THR A 210 -6.28 -13.70 -37.49
N TYR A 211 -7.04 -14.77 -37.78
CA TYR A 211 -6.49 -15.99 -38.38
C TYR A 211 -6.74 -16.14 -39.90
N GLY A 212 -7.76 -15.51 -40.47
CA GLY A 212 -8.18 -15.73 -41.87
C GLY A 212 -7.40 -14.98 -42.97
N ILE A 213 -7.94 -15.04 -44.19
CA ILE A 213 -7.37 -14.55 -45.47
C ILE A 213 -7.34 -13.01 -45.57
N VAL A 214 -8.03 -12.29 -44.68
CA VAL A 214 -8.11 -10.81 -44.65
C VAL A 214 -7.39 -10.25 -43.42
N ALA A 215 -6.16 -10.69 -43.18
CA ALA A 215 -5.28 -10.04 -42.21
C ALA A 215 -4.56 -8.88 -42.92
N PRO A 216 -4.74 -7.61 -42.53
CA PRO A 216 -3.99 -6.49 -43.13
C PRO A 216 -2.48 -6.51 -42.78
N HIS A 217 -2.02 -7.51 -41.99
CA HIS A 217 -0.71 -7.54 -41.36
C HIS A 217 0.07 -8.85 -41.57
N LYS A 218 -0.44 -9.81 -42.37
CA LYS A 218 0.39 -10.92 -42.84
C LYS A 218 1.33 -10.36 -43.91
N ARG A 219 2.66 -10.46 -43.72
CA ARG A 219 3.61 -10.43 -44.85
C ARG A 219 3.10 -11.48 -45.84
N ALA A 220 2.74 -11.06 -47.05
CA ALA A 220 2.06 -11.91 -48.01
C ALA A 220 2.86 -13.21 -48.24
N SER A 221 2.27 -14.35 -47.91
CA SER A 221 2.72 -15.64 -48.43
C SER A 221 1.52 -16.34 -49.05
N GLU A 222 1.54 -16.42 -50.37
CA GLU A 222 0.52 -17.08 -51.19
C GLU A 222 0.48 -18.60 -50.93
N SER A 223 -0.75 -19.13 -50.80
CA SER A 223 -1.22 -20.50 -51.01
C SER A 223 -2.11 -20.99 -49.85
N SER A 224 -3.42 -21.12 -50.13
CA SER A 224 -4.42 -21.71 -49.26
C SER A 224 -4.86 -23.06 -49.83
N THR A 225 -4.45 -24.16 -49.18
CA THR A 225 -4.94 -25.53 -49.40
C THR A 225 -6.04 -25.87 -48.37
N GLU A 226 -6.89 -26.86 -48.64
CA GLU A 226 -8.05 -27.22 -47.79
C GLU A 226 -7.70 -27.63 -46.35
N GLU A 227 -6.54 -28.26 -46.10
CA GLU A 227 -6.06 -28.56 -44.74
C GLU A 227 -5.74 -27.29 -43.93
N LYS A 228 -5.31 -26.21 -44.61
CA LYS A 228 -5.07 -24.90 -43.99
C LYS A 228 -6.39 -24.29 -43.49
N LEU A 229 -7.48 -24.46 -44.25
CA LEU A 229 -8.79 -23.93 -43.93
C LEU A 229 -9.41 -24.58 -42.67
N HIS A 230 -9.26 -25.90 -42.50
CA HIS A 230 -9.76 -26.60 -41.30
C HIS A 230 -8.93 -26.28 -40.04
N ALA A 231 -7.60 -26.21 -40.14
CA ALA A 231 -6.75 -25.79 -39.03
C ALA A 231 -7.00 -24.32 -38.64
N ASP A 232 -7.28 -23.46 -39.62
CA ASP A 232 -7.69 -22.07 -39.38
C ASP A 232 -9.06 -22.00 -38.67
N GLU A 233 -10.01 -22.89 -39.00
CA GLU A 233 -11.33 -22.94 -38.36
C GLU A 233 -11.26 -23.39 -36.89
N GLU A 234 -10.41 -24.38 -36.56
CA GLU A 234 -10.22 -24.82 -35.18
C GLU A 234 -9.53 -23.74 -34.32
N LEU A 235 -8.50 -23.07 -34.85
CA LEU A 235 -7.85 -21.92 -34.18
C LEU A 235 -8.79 -20.74 -33.99
N VAL A 236 -9.65 -20.46 -34.97
CA VAL A 236 -10.72 -19.47 -34.89
C VAL A 236 -11.68 -19.82 -33.74
N ASN A 237 -12.10 -21.08 -33.64
CA ASN A 237 -12.98 -21.52 -32.56
C ASN A 237 -12.32 -21.42 -31.19
N GLN A 238 -11.05 -21.79 -31.07
CA GLN A 238 -10.30 -21.69 -29.80
C GLN A 238 -10.10 -20.26 -29.34
N LEU A 239 -9.73 -19.36 -30.25
CA LEU A 239 -9.62 -17.93 -29.92
C LEU A 239 -10.98 -17.33 -29.59
N SER A 240 -12.02 -17.74 -30.33
CA SER A 240 -13.40 -17.36 -30.01
C SER A 240 -13.75 -17.77 -28.59
N ASP A 241 -13.48 -19.01 -28.21
CA ASP A 241 -13.78 -19.56 -26.89
C ASP A 241 -13.06 -18.81 -25.76
N VAL A 242 -11.77 -18.49 -25.94
CA VAL A 242 -11.00 -17.72 -24.97
C VAL A 242 -11.56 -16.30 -24.83
N LEU A 243 -11.87 -15.63 -25.93
CA LEU A 243 -12.40 -14.27 -25.90
C LEU A 243 -13.80 -14.21 -25.29
N HIS A 244 -14.65 -15.21 -25.56
CA HIS A 244 -15.95 -15.36 -24.91
C HIS A 244 -15.79 -15.56 -23.40
N ALA A 245 -14.96 -16.52 -22.96
CA ALA A 245 -14.70 -16.73 -21.54
C ALA A 245 -14.12 -15.47 -20.86
N LEU A 246 -13.24 -14.75 -21.54
CA LEU A 246 -12.64 -13.50 -21.04
C LEU A 246 -13.69 -12.39 -20.90
N SER A 247 -14.60 -12.26 -21.87
CA SER A 247 -15.71 -11.30 -21.80
C SER A 247 -16.68 -11.59 -20.64
N SER A 248 -16.90 -12.87 -20.33
CA SER A 248 -17.67 -13.27 -19.13
C SER A 248 -16.96 -12.96 -17.83
N ARG A 249 -15.62 -13.11 -17.78
CA ARG A 249 -14.82 -12.77 -16.61
C ARG A 249 -14.81 -11.25 -16.36
N PHE A 250 -14.82 -10.44 -17.43
CA PHE A 250 -14.79 -8.98 -17.36
C PHE A 250 -16.02 -8.35 -18.04
N PRO A 251 -17.22 -8.47 -17.47
CA PRO A 251 -18.46 -8.01 -18.11
C PRO A 251 -18.49 -6.50 -18.36
N ASN A 252 -17.78 -5.71 -17.56
CA ASN A 252 -17.67 -4.25 -17.74
C ASN A 252 -16.84 -3.86 -18.97
N VAL A 253 -15.99 -4.77 -19.46
CA VAL A 253 -15.22 -4.59 -20.70
C VAL A 253 -15.93 -5.22 -21.88
N GLY A 254 -16.52 -6.41 -21.68
CA GLY A 254 -17.08 -7.22 -22.76
C GLY A 254 -15.98 -7.64 -23.74
N TYR A 255 -16.12 -7.24 -25.00
CA TYR A 255 -15.11 -7.43 -26.03
C TYR A 255 -14.80 -6.11 -26.76
N CYS A 256 -13.51 -5.83 -26.94
CA CYS A 256 -13.00 -4.73 -27.74
C CYS A 256 -11.99 -5.25 -28.76
N GLN A 257 -12.02 -4.69 -29.97
CA GLN A 257 -11.03 -4.98 -31.00
C GLN A 257 -9.61 -4.67 -30.47
N GLY A 258 -8.68 -5.59 -30.68
CA GLY A 258 -7.33 -5.54 -30.11
C GLY A 258 -7.07 -6.63 -29.06
N MET A 259 -8.12 -7.06 -28.34
CA MET A 259 -8.04 -8.17 -27.38
C MET A 259 -7.71 -9.50 -28.06
N ASP A 260 -8.18 -9.68 -29.30
CA ASP A 260 -7.95 -10.84 -30.15
C ASP A 260 -6.47 -11.03 -30.51
N TYR A 261 -5.73 -9.96 -30.79
CA TYR A 261 -4.29 -10.05 -31.04
C TYR A 261 -3.53 -10.54 -29.80
N ILE A 262 -3.87 -9.99 -28.63
CA ILE A 262 -3.25 -10.37 -27.35
C ILE A 262 -3.56 -11.84 -27.04
N ALA A 263 -4.82 -12.24 -27.17
CA ALA A 263 -5.24 -13.61 -26.92
C ALA A 263 -4.59 -14.61 -27.89
N ALA A 264 -4.56 -14.31 -29.18
CA ALA A 264 -3.90 -15.14 -30.19
C ALA A 264 -2.40 -15.32 -29.88
N PHE A 265 -1.71 -14.24 -29.52
CA PHE A 265 -0.30 -14.29 -29.17
C PHE A 265 0.00 -15.15 -27.94
N VAL A 266 -0.82 -15.06 -26.90
CA VAL A 266 -0.66 -15.89 -25.70
C VAL A 266 -0.92 -17.36 -26.02
N ILE A 267 -1.94 -17.67 -26.83
CA ILE A 267 -2.22 -19.04 -27.31
C ILE A 267 -1.01 -19.59 -28.07
N ASP A 268 -0.44 -18.81 -28.98
CA ASP A 268 0.76 -19.21 -29.74
C ASP A 268 1.94 -19.55 -28.83
N ILE A 269 2.21 -18.71 -27.81
CA ILE A 269 3.33 -18.94 -26.88
C ILE A 269 3.11 -20.19 -26.04
N VAL A 270 1.88 -20.42 -25.55
CA VAL A 270 1.54 -21.63 -24.80
C VAL A 270 1.68 -22.88 -25.66
N LYS A 271 1.20 -22.83 -26.91
CA LYS A 271 1.32 -23.90 -27.89
C LYS A 271 2.80 -24.22 -28.18
N GLU A 272 3.60 -23.21 -28.53
CA GLU A 272 5.04 -23.35 -28.79
C GLU A 272 5.79 -23.96 -27.59
N SER A 273 5.39 -23.63 -26.35
CA SER A 273 6.02 -24.16 -25.15
C SER A 273 5.74 -25.66 -24.87
N THR A 274 4.74 -26.25 -25.52
CA THR A 274 4.22 -27.59 -25.17
C THR A 274 4.41 -28.65 -26.24
N ASN A 275 4.65 -28.28 -27.50
CA ASN A 275 4.91 -29.23 -28.57
C ASN A 275 6.30 -29.87 -28.39
N LEU A 276 6.32 -31.03 -27.73
CA LEU A 276 7.40 -31.99 -27.75
C LEU A 276 7.30 -32.78 -29.07
N VAL A 277 8.40 -32.90 -29.82
CA VAL A 277 8.59 -33.75 -31.02
C VAL A 277 8.26 -33.08 -32.37
N SER A 278 9.25 -32.40 -32.95
CA SER A 278 9.73 -32.65 -34.32
C SER A 278 10.85 -31.65 -34.67
N GLU A 279 12.08 -31.92 -34.23
CA GLU A 279 13.28 -31.14 -34.60
C GLU A 279 13.95 -31.62 -35.90
N THR A 280 13.23 -32.39 -36.71
CA THR A 280 13.70 -32.79 -38.05
C THR A 280 12.63 -32.46 -39.05
N ILE A 281 12.55 -31.18 -39.46
CA ILE A 281 12.36 -30.75 -40.85
C ILE A 281 12.80 -29.29 -40.96
N SER A 282 13.68 -29.09 -41.94
CA SER A 282 14.26 -27.84 -42.41
C SER A 282 13.21 -26.82 -42.86
N SER A 283 13.53 -25.54 -42.62
CA SER A 283 13.20 -24.38 -43.46
C SER A 283 11.75 -24.23 -43.96
N ALA A 284 11.06 -23.23 -43.43
CA ALA A 284 9.90 -22.56 -44.00
C ALA A 284 8.67 -23.44 -44.32
N GLN A 285 7.54 -23.10 -43.70
CA GLN A 285 6.22 -23.75 -43.81
C GLN A 285 6.03 -24.97 -42.90
N THR A 286 5.14 -24.81 -41.91
CA THR A 286 4.22 -25.79 -41.25
C THR A 286 4.21 -25.63 -39.72
N TYR A 287 3.39 -24.68 -39.22
CA TYR A 287 3.03 -24.53 -37.79
C TYR A 287 1.50 -24.58 -37.57
N LEU A 288 0.76 -25.28 -38.44
CA LEU A 288 -0.70 -25.38 -38.36
C LEU A 288 -1.15 -26.65 -37.66
N GLN A 289 -0.97 -26.69 -36.34
CA GLN A 289 -1.78 -27.56 -35.47
C GLN A 289 -2.52 -26.67 -34.47
N ALA A 290 -3.80 -26.92 -34.24
CA ALA A 290 -4.57 -26.17 -33.26
C ALA A 290 -4.07 -26.46 -31.84
N ALA A 291 -4.30 -25.55 -30.90
CA ALA A 291 -3.90 -25.76 -29.51
C ALA A 291 -4.80 -26.83 -28.85
N THR A 292 -4.31 -27.57 -27.87
CA THR A 292 -5.18 -28.48 -27.10
C THR A 292 -6.06 -27.68 -26.13
N ASN A 293 -7.18 -28.26 -25.68
CA ASN A 293 -8.04 -27.61 -24.68
C ASN A 293 -7.29 -27.20 -23.40
N GLU A 294 -6.29 -27.98 -22.99
CA GLU A 294 -5.42 -27.64 -21.85
C GLU A 294 -4.57 -26.39 -22.13
N GLN A 295 -4.00 -26.29 -23.35
CA GLN A 295 -3.22 -25.11 -23.76
C GLN A 295 -4.11 -23.87 -23.84
N VAL A 296 -5.32 -24.00 -24.35
CA VAL A 296 -6.31 -22.92 -24.44
C VAL A 296 -6.70 -22.42 -23.04
N GLU A 297 -6.96 -23.32 -22.10
CA GLU A 297 -7.25 -22.96 -20.71
C GLU A 297 -6.05 -22.24 -20.05
N ARG A 298 -4.83 -22.73 -20.27
CA ARG A 298 -3.61 -22.07 -19.74
C ARG A 298 -3.46 -20.66 -20.29
N ALA A 299 -3.70 -20.47 -21.60
CA ALA A 299 -3.70 -19.16 -22.24
C ALA A 299 -4.75 -18.23 -21.63
N PHE A 300 -5.97 -18.73 -21.39
CA PHE A 300 -7.03 -17.98 -20.71
C PHE A 300 -6.57 -17.46 -19.35
N TRP A 301 -5.96 -18.30 -18.51
CA TRP A 301 -5.52 -17.83 -17.19
C TRP A 301 -4.38 -16.82 -17.23
N ILE A 302 -3.45 -16.93 -18.21
CA ILE A 302 -2.45 -15.89 -18.43
C ILE A 302 -3.14 -14.57 -18.82
N LEU A 303 -4.16 -14.61 -19.68
CA LEU A 303 -4.93 -13.43 -20.09
C LEU A 303 -5.72 -12.82 -18.93
N VAL A 304 -6.35 -13.63 -18.07
CA VAL A 304 -6.99 -13.16 -16.84
C VAL A 304 -5.96 -12.42 -15.99
N CYS A 305 -4.78 -13.00 -15.76
CA CYS A 305 -3.73 -12.31 -15.02
C CYS A 305 -3.25 -11.03 -15.71
N LEU A 306 -3.22 -10.95 -17.04
CA LEU A 306 -2.87 -9.70 -17.76
C LEU A 306 -3.94 -8.62 -17.58
N PHE A 307 -5.21 -9.00 -17.70
CA PHE A 307 -6.36 -8.09 -17.56
C PHE A 307 -6.46 -7.54 -16.16
N GLU A 308 -6.34 -8.43 -15.19
CA GLU A 308 -6.28 -8.09 -13.80
C GLU A 308 -4.91 -7.40 -13.54
N GLN A 309 -3.83 -8.16 -13.40
CA GLN A 309 -2.62 -7.70 -12.70
C GLN A 309 -1.75 -6.69 -13.45
N TYR A 310 -1.98 -6.53 -14.76
CA TYR A 310 -1.18 -5.66 -15.62
C TYR A 310 -2.02 -4.53 -16.24
N GLY A 311 -3.29 -4.38 -15.80
CA GLY A 311 -4.16 -3.27 -16.17
C GLY A 311 -4.67 -3.28 -17.60
N LEU A 312 -4.77 -4.46 -18.22
CA LEU A 312 -5.35 -4.55 -19.55
C LEU A 312 -6.88 -4.36 -19.50
N GLN A 313 -7.58 -4.71 -18.42
CA GLN A 313 -9.02 -4.43 -18.27
C GLN A 313 -9.32 -2.93 -18.51
N ASP A 314 -8.49 -2.08 -17.92
CA ASP A 314 -8.59 -0.62 -17.94
C ASP A 314 -8.22 -0.01 -19.30
N MET A 315 -7.46 -0.77 -20.10
CA MET A 315 -7.04 -0.42 -21.45
C MET A 315 -8.22 -0.48 -22.42
N PHE A 316 -9.17 -1.40 -22.17
CA PHE A 316 -10.33 -1.67 -23.01
C PHE A 316 -11.66 -1.22 -22.39
N SER A 317 -11.69 -0.85 -21.11
CA SER A 317 -12.90 -0.33 -20.46
C SER A 317 -13.42 0.94 -21.16
N PRO A 318 -14.74 1.21 -21.11
CA PRO A 318 -15.33 2.42 -21.67
C PRO A 318 -14.57 3.70 -21.26
N GLY A 319 -14.26 4.56 -22.24
CA GLY A 319 -13.44 5.76 -22.04
C GLY A 319 -11.93 5.57 -22.24
N LEU A 320 -11.46 4.34 -22.43
CA LEU A 320 -10.07 3.98 -22.77
C LEU A 320 -9.04 4.70 -21.90
N HIS A 321 -9.37 4.84 -20.61
CA HIS A 321 -8.67 5.77 -19.71
C HIS A 321 -7.20 5.42 -19.53
N GLN A 322 -6.88 4.12 -19.42
CA GLN A 322 -5.50 3.68 -19.31
C GLN A 322 -4.74 3.90 -20.62
N LEU A 323 -5.36 3.68 -21.78
CA LEU A 323 -4.74 3.94 -23.09
C LEU A 323 -4.38 5.41 -23.26
N ASN A 324 -5.34 6.28 -22.98
CA ASN A 324 -5.16 7.73 -23.06
C ASN A 324 -4.10 8.21 -22.05
N SER A 325 -4.06 7.62 -20.86
CA SER A 325 -3.00 7.88 -19.87
C SER A 325 -1.63 7.46 -20.39
N GLN A 326 -1.47 6.26 -20.97
CA GLN A 326 -0.18 5.83 -21.53
C GLN A 326 0.27 6.70 -22.71
N CYS A 327 -0.66 7.11 -23.58
CA CYS A 327 -0.36 8.04 -24.68
C CYS A 327 0.11 9.40 -24.16
N PHE A 328 -0.53 9.93 -23.11
CA PHE A 328 -0.11 11.18 -22.47
C PHE A 328 1.28 11.07 -21.85
N ILE A 329 1.55 9.97 -21.15
CA ILE A 329 2.86 9.69 -20.54
C ILE A 329 3.94 9.62 -21.61
N PHE A 330 3.69 8.88 -22.69
CA PHE A 330 4.59 8.81 -23.84
C PHE A 330 4.86 10.19 -24.41
N LYS A 331 3.83 10.99 -24.73
CA LYS A 331 4.00 12.32 -25.30
C LYS A 331 4.96 13.18 -24.48
N ARG A 332 4.77 13.20 -23.16
CA ARG A 332 5.64 13.98 -22.25
C ARG A 332 7.06 13.45 -22.17
N LEU A 333 7.24 12.14 -22.19
CA LEU A 333 8.59 11.56 -22.20
C LEU A 333 9.28 11.76 -23.56
N PHE A 334 8.54 11.72 -24.65
CA PHE A 334 9.02 11.98 -26.00
C PHE A 334 9.53 13.42 -26.14
N GLU A 335 8.72 14.41 -25.72
CA GLU A 335 9.11 15.83 -25.66
C GLU A 335 10.40 16.05 -24.83
N LEU A 336 10.56 15.30 -23.73
CA LEU A 336 11.70 15.45 -22.83
C LEU A 336 12.96 14.73 -23.32
N THR A 337 12.83 13.58 -23.96
CA THR A 337 13.96 12.73 -24.33
C THR A 337 14.45 12.96 -25.75
N MET A 338 13.59 13.45 -26.64
CA MET A 338 13.86 13.71 -28.04
C MET A 338 13.25 15.05 -28.49
N PRO A 339 13.66 16.20 -27.89
CA PRO A 339 13.02 17.49 -28.12
C PRO A 339 13.09 17.96 -29.58
N THR A 340 14.19 17.69 -30.29
CA THR A 340 14.34 18.06 -31.71
C THR A 340 13.33 17.31 -32.59
N LEU A 341 13.17 16.00 -32.36
CA LEU A 341 12.20 15.19 -33.10
C LEU A 341 10.76 15.57 -32.72
N ALA A 342 10.49 15.85 -31.45
CA ALA A 342 9.18 16.35 -31.02
C ALA A 342 8.81 17.69 -31.70
N GLN A 343 9.76 18.63 -31.78
CA GLN A 343 9.57 19.89 -32.50
C GLN A 343 9.33 19.69 -34.00
N HIS A 344 9.98 18.69 -34.62
CA HIS A 344 9.73 18.33 -36.01
C HIS A 344 8.29 17.83 -36.21
N PHE A 345 7.80 16.93 -35.34
CA PHE A 345 6.41 16.48 -35.37
C PHE A 345 5.42 17.64 -35.20
N ASP A 346 5.70 18.56 -34.27
CA ASP A 346 4.85 19.75 -34.06
C ASP A 346 4.85 20.68 -35.29
N LYS A 347 6.01 20.86 -35.94
CA LYS A 347 6.15 21.68 -37.16
C LYS A 347 5.38 21.09 -38.35
N GLU A 348 5.45 19.77 -38.52
CA GLU A 348 4.73 19.03 -39.56
C GLU A 348 3.26 18.76 -39.19
N ASN A 349 2.80 19.24 -38.01
CA ASN A 349 1.44 19.09 -37.49
C ASN A 349 1.01 17.61 -37.34
N ILE A 350 1.94 16.74 -36.94
CA ILE A 350 1.73 15.31 -36.71
C ILE A 350 1.68 15.04 -35.21
N MET A 351 0.57 14.46 -34.74
CA MET A 351 0.48 13.97 -33.37
C MET A 351 1.21 12.63 -33.21
N ALA A 352 2.34 12.59 -32.50
CA ALA A 352 3.09 11.36 -32.25
C ALA A 352 2.24 10.26 -31.60
N GLU A 353 1.20 10.65 -30.84
CA GLU A 353 0.27 9.74 -30.20
C GLU A 353 -0.46 8.82 -31.20
N MET A 354 -0.70 9.26 -32.44
CA MET A 354 -1.47 8.48 -33.43
C MET A 354 -0.82 7.12 -33.74
N PHE A 355 0.51 7.01 -33.62
CA PHE A 355 1.25 5.78 -33.89
C PHE A 355 1.26 4.84 -32.68
N VAL A 356 1.23 5.39 -31.47
CA VAL A 356 1.42 4.59 -30.25
C VAL A 356 0.12 4.03 -29.69
N VAL A 357 -1.05 4.53 -30.09
CA VAL A 357 -2.36 4.00 -29.65
C VAL A 357 -2.43 2.50 -29.89
N GLY A 358 -2.22 2.07 -31.14
CA GLY A 358 -2.27 0.65 -31.50
C GLY A 358 -1.20 -0.17 -30.78
N TRP A 359 0.00 0.39 -30.61
CA TRP A 359 1.09 -0.29 -29.92
C TRP A 359 0.84 -0.49 -28.42
N PHE A 360 0.32 0.52 -27.72
CA PHE A 360 -0.01 0.39 -26.29
C PHE A 360 -1.21 -0.51 -26.07
N GLN A 361 -2.27 -0.33 -26.87
CA GLN A 361 -3.50 -1.11 -26.73
C GLN A 361 -3.26 -2.60 -26.94
N THR A 362 -2.35 -2.97 -27.85
CA THR A 362 -2.08 -4.37 -28.20
C THR A 362 -0.72 -4.89 -27.75
N LEU A 363 0.02 -4.12 -26.92
CA LEU A 363 1.38 -4.48 -26.50
C LEU A 363 2.32 -4.82 -27.67
N PHE A 364 2.30 -3.97 -28.70
CA PHE A 364 3.03 -4.07 -29.98
C PHE A 364 2.63 -5.22 -30.91
N LEU A 365 1.49 -5.87 -30.69
CA LEU A 365 1.00 -6.95 -31.57
C LEU A 365 0.27 -6.41 -32.80
N TYR A 366 -0.26 -5.20 -32.73
CA TYR A 366 -0.83 -4.51 -33.87
C TYR A 366 0.26 -4.09 -34.85
N LEU A 367 0.04 -4.38 -36.14
CA LEU A 367 0.91 -4.06 -37.28
C LEU A 367 2.30 -4.75 -37.34
N ASN A 368 2.63 -5.65 -36.40
CA ASN A 368 3.87 -6.46 -36.40
C ASN A 368 5.17 -5.63 -36.50
N VAL A 369 5.21 -4.47 -35.84
CA VAL A 369 6.35 -3.53 -35.89
C VAL A 369 7.66 -4.13 -35.38
N LEU A 370 7.60 -5.04 -34.39
CA LEU A 370 8.77 -5.63 -33.77
C LEU A 370 9.01 -7.06 -34.28
N PRO A 371 10.28 -7.45 -34.55
CA PRO A 371 10.62 -8.85 -34.79
C PRO A 371 10.16 -9.73 -33.62
N ARG A 372 9.69 -10.96 -33.93
CA ARG A 372 9.11 -11.88 -32.94
C ARG A 372 10.00 -12.06 -31.70
N ARG A 373 11.31 -12.24 -31.88
CA ARG A 373 12.28 -12.41 -30.78
C ARG A 373 12.37 -11.17 -29.87
N THR A 374 12.37 -9.98 -30.47
CA THR A 374 12.39 -8.70 -29.75
C THR A 374 11.09 -8.49 -28.98
N LEU A 375 9.96 -8.77 -29.62
CA LEU A 375 8.64 -8.68 -29.01
C LEU A 375 8.51 -9.60 -27.79
N THR A 376 8.87 -10.88 -27.94
CA THR A 376 8.84 -11.84 -26.82
C THR A 376 9.76 -11.41 -25.68
N ARG A 377 10.92 -10.81 -26.00
CA ARG A 377 11.86 -10.31 -24.99
C ARG A 377 11.30 -9.13 -24.20
N ILE A 378 10.58 -8.22 -24.86
CA ILE A 378 9.86 -7.12 -24.20
C ILE A 378 8.78 -7.68 -23.27
N TRP A 379 8.02 -8.68 -23.74
CA TRP A 379 7.00 -9.35 -22.95
C TRP A 379 7.57 -10.08 -21.73
N ASP A 380 8.72 -10.76 -21.87
CA ASP A 380 9.41 -11.40 -20.74
C ASP A 380 9.77 -10.38 -19.65
N ILE A 381 10.26 -9.20 -20.05
CA ILE A 381 10.56 -8.10 -19.13
C ILE A 381 9.27 -7.50 -18.56
N PHE A 382 8.23 -7.32 -19.37
CA PHE A 382 6.96 -6.72 -18.96
C PHE A 382 6.26 -7.56 -17.90
N LEU A 383 6.13 -8.87 -18.13
CA LEU A 383 5.56 -9.83 -17.20
C LEU A 383 6.39 -9.95 -15.92
N TRP A 384 7.72 -9.91 -16.03
CA TRP A 384 8.58 -9.94 -14.85
C TRP A 384 8.51 -8.67 -14.00
N GLU A 385 8.57 -7.50 -14.65
CA GLU A 385 8.62 -6.22 -13.95
C GLU A 385 7.26 -5.76 -13.42
N LYS A 386 6.15 -6.33 -13.93
CA LYS A 386 4.77 -5.98 -13.58
C LYS A 386 4.49 -4.47 -13.67
N ASN A 387 5.01 -3.82 -14.71
CA ASN A 387 4.77 -2.39 -14.97
C ASN A 387 5.06 -2.00 -16.44
N TRP A 388 4.58 -0.81 -16.83
CA TRP A 388 4.64 -0.29 -18.21
C TRP A 388 6.00 0.33 -18.61
N LYS A 389 7.06 0.24 -17.79
CA LYS A 389 8.37 0.87 -18.10
C LYS A 389 8.96 0.33 -19.39
N ILE A 390 9.04 -0.99 -19.56
CA ILE A 390 9.67 -1.55 -20.75
C ILE A 390 8.88 -1.24 -22.01
N ILE A 391 7.55 -1.23 -21.94
CA ILE A 391 6.68 -0.85 -23.06
C ILE A 391 6.97 0.61 -23.45
N THR A 392 6.96 1.53 -22.48
CA THR A 392 7.26 2.95 -22.73
C THR A 392 8.66 3.17 -23.29
N ARG A 393 9.66 2.46 -22.75
CA ARG A 393 11.05 2.52 -23.20
C ARG A 393 11.24 1.98 -24.61
N ALA A 394 10.56 0.89 -24.95
CA ALA A 394 10.55 0.34 -26.30
C ALA A 394 9.92 1.32 -27.29
N THR A 395 8.81 1.98 -26.92
CA THR A 395 8.20 3.03 -27.75
C THR A 395 9.18 4.17 -28.00
N LEU A 396 9.86 4.69 -26.98
CA LEU A 396 10.88 5.74 -27.15
C LEU A 396 12.05 5.26 -28.03
N ALA A 397 12.50 4.02 -27.86
CA ALA A 397 13.56 3.46 -28.68
C ALA A 397 13.16 3.35 -30.17
N LEU A 398 11.90 2.98 -30.47
CA LEU A 398 11.38 2.97 -31.85
C LEU A 398 11.47 4.36 -32.48
N PHE A 399 11.03 5.40 -31.77
CA PHE A 399 11.13 6.78 -32.27
C PHE A 399 12.59 7.24 -32.42
N GLN A 400 13.48 6.85 -31.51
CA GLN A 400 14.90 7.21 -31.61
C GLN A 400 15.62 6.48 -32.75
N VAL A 401 15.26 5.23 -33.03
CA VAL A 401 15.77 4.47 -34.18
C VAL A 401 15.25 5.07 -35.49
N ALA A 402 13.99 5.52 -35.50
CA ALA A 402 13.37 6.15 -36.66
C ALA A 402 13.82 7.59 -36.90
N ALA A 403 14.44 8.27 -35.92
CA ALA A 403 14.70 9.71 -35.94
C ALA A 403 15.34 10.21 -37.25
N THR A 404 16.42 9.58 -37.71
CA THR A 404 17.11 9.98 -38.95
C THR A 404 16.23 9.83 -40.19
N PHE A 405 15.36 8.81 -40.23
CA PHE A 405 14.44 8.61 -41.35
C PHE A 405 13.29 9.61 -41.32
N VAL A 406 12.75 9.88 -40.13
CA VAL A 406 11.63 10.82 -39.95
C VAL A 406 12.03 12.24 -40.34
N GLU A 407 13.26 12.66 -40.03
CA GLU A 407 13.73 14.01 -40.35
C GLU A 407 13.98 14.25 -41.85
N THR A 408 14.09 13.20 -42.67
CA THR A 408 14.48 13.31 -44.09
C THR A 408 13.37 12.95 -45.09
N GLU A 409 12.32 12.28 -44.64
CA GLU A 409 11.30 11.69 -45.51
C GLU A 409 9.96 12.43 -45.44
N SER A 410 9.08 12.20 -46.42
CA SER A 410 7.73 12.78 -46.39
C SER A 410 6.85 12.12 -45.34
N ILE A 411 5.80 12.83 -44.90
CA ILE A 411 4.83 12.36 -43.90
C ILE A 411 4.22 11.00 -44.29
N ASP A 412 3.89 10.81 -45.57
CA ASP A 412 3.35 9.54 -46.07
C ASP A 412 4.34 8.37 -45.92
N CYS A 413 5.63 8.63 -46.13
CA CYS A 413 6.69 7.66 -45.91
C CYS A 413 6.89 7.37 -44.42
N VAL A 414 6.81 8.39 -43.56
CA VAL A 414 6.90 8.26 -42.10
C VAL A 414 5.75 7.42 -41.54
N ILE A 415 4.51 7.66 -41.97
CA ILE A 415 3.34 6.89 -41.53
C ILE A 415 3.47 5.42 -41.94
N ARG A 416 3.84 5.16 -43.20
CA ARG A 416 4.09 3.79 -43.68
C ARG A 416 5.21 3.13 -42.86
N PHE A 417 6.30 3.84 -42.60
CA PHE A 417 7.43 3.33 -41.86
C PHE A 417 7.09 3.00 -40.41
N PHE A 418 6.38 3.85 -39.67
CA PHE A 418 5.98 3.51 -38.31
C PHE A 418 5.00 2.35 -38.25
N ASN A 419 4.16 2.16 -39.27
CA ASN A 419 3.25 1.03 -39.31
C ASN A 419 3.96 -0.31 -39.54
N THR A 420 5.03 -0.37 -40.34
CA THR A 420 5.60 -1.67 -40.76
C THR A 420 7.09 -1.83 -40.51
N PHE A 421 7.82 -0.75 -40.22
CA PHE A 421 9.29 -0.67 -40.21
C PHE A 421 9.92 -1.37 -41.43
N ASP A 422 9.24 -1.26 -42.57
CA ASP A 422 9.53 -2.04 -43.77
C ASP A 422 10.95 -1.78 -44.30
N GLY A 423 11.61 -2.86 -44.72
CA GLY A 423 12.99 -2.85 -45.22
C GLY A 423 14.11 -2.68 -44.18
N LYS A 424 13.83 -2.36 -42.90
CA LYS A 424 14.87 -2.14 -41.88
C LYS A 424 14.62 -2.78 -40.50
N ALA A 425 13.46 -3.39 -40.26
CA ALA A 425 13.09 -3.97 -38.95
C ALA A 425 14.07 -5.03 -38.44
N GLU A 426 14.58 -5.92 -39.30
CA GLU A 426 15.46 -7.03 -38.88
C GLU A 426 16.86 -6.55 -38.49
N GLU A 427 17.37 -5.50 -39.13
CA GLU A 427 18.69 -4.90 -38.81
C GLU A 427 18.61 -3.92 -37.63
N LEU A 428 17.58 -3.05 -37.61
CA LEU A 428 17.49 -1.97 -36.63
C LEU A 428 16.82 -2.37 -35.30
N LEU A 429 15.98 -3.40 -35.32
CA LEU A 429 15.18 -3.82 -34.17
C LEU A 429 15.56 -5.21 -33.66
N GLU A 430 16.78 -5.68 -34.01
CA GLU A 430 17.34 -6.93 -33.50
C GLU A 430 17.38 -6.93 -31.95
N SER A 431 17.02 -8.06 -31.35
CA SER A 431 16.62 -8.15 -29.94
C SER A 431 17.66 -7.60 -28.96
N GLU A 432 18.94 -7.98 -29.07
CA GLU A 432 19.95 -7.54 -28.10
C GLU A 432 20.26 -6.05 -28.21
N ALA A 433 20.51 -5.56 -29.42
CA ALA A 433 20.82 -4.15 -29.66
C ALA A 433 19.63 -3.24 -29.30
N PHE A 434 18.41 -3.64 -29.69
CA PHE A 434 17.21 -2.86 -29.42
C PHE A 434 16.85 -2.84 -27.94
N ILE A 435 16.94 -3.97 -27.24
CA ILE A 435 16.63 -4.03 -25.80
C ILE A 435 17.63 -3.20 -24.99
N VAL A 436 18.93 -3.26 -25.33
CA VAL A 436 19.94 -2.40 -24.70
C VAL A 436 19.60 -0.92 -24.93
N LYS A 437 19.18 -0.56 -26.15
CA LYS A 437 18.75 0.80 -26.47
C LYS A 437 17.51 1.22 -25.69
N ALA A 438 16.47 0.39 -25.63
CA ALA A 438 15.28 0.62 -24.83
C ALA A 438 15.62 0.80 -23.34
N GLN A 439 16.46 -0.07 -22.77
CA GLN A 439 16.88 0.01 -21.37
C GLN A 439 17.75 1.23 -21.07
N SER A 440 18.40 1.85 -22.07
CA SER A 440 19.18 3.07 -21.91
C SER A 440 18.31 4.30 -21.58
N PHE A 441 17.03 4.29 -21.95
CA PHE A 441 16.09 5.35 -21.59
C PHE A 441 15.83 5.36 -20.08
N LYS A 442 16.20 6.48 -19.43
CA LYS A 442 15.96 6.72 -18.01
C LYS A 442 14.49 7.03 -17.75
N VAL A 443 13.65 6.01 -17.86
CA VAL A 443 12.23 6.03 -17.45
C VAL A 443 12.10 5.35 -16.10
N THR A 444 11.69 6.08 -15.07
CA THR A 444 11.44 5.54 -13.73
C THR A 444 9.94 5.37 -13.48
N ASN A 445 9.57 4.46 -12.58
CA ASN A 445 8.17 4.32 -12.16
C ASN A 445 7.62 5.65 -11.61
N SER A 446 8.45 6.46 -10.94
CA SER A 446 8.06 7.77 -10.39
C SER A 446 7.71 8.76 -11.50
N GLN A 447 8.45 8.74 -12.61
CA GLN A 447 8.15 9.59 -13.76
C GLN A 447 6.83 9.19 -14.43
N LEU A 448 6.62 7.90 -14.69
CA LEU A 448 5.37 7.39 -15.28
C LEU A 448 4.16 7.82 -14.44
N LEU A 449 4.28 7.66 -13.14
CA LEU A 449 3.22 7.91 -12.18
C LEU A 449 2.94 9.40 -11.94
N ARG A 450 3.98 10.24 -11.94
CA ARG A 450 3.82 11.70 -11.94
C ARG A 450 3.06 12.17 -13.17
N LEU A 451 3.41 11.63 -14.35
CA LEU A 451 2.75 11.97 -15.61
C LEU A 451 1.32 11.45 -15.66
N GLN A 452 1.05 10.27 -15.10
CA GLN A 452 -0.31 9.74 -14.93
C GLN A 452 -1.17 10.64 -14.03
N ARG A 453 -0.65 11.11 -12.88
CA ARG A 453 -1.36 12.07 -12.02
C ARG A 453 -1.65 13.40 -12.74
N GLN A 454 -0.72 13.86 -13.59
CA GLN A 454 -0.96 15.05 -14.40
C GLN A 454 -2.08 14.84 -15.43
N TYR A 455 -2.17 13.64 -16.02
CA TYR A 455 -3.27 13.27 -16.91
C TYR A 455 -4.62 13.29 -16.18
N VAL A 456 -4.70 12.64 -15.01
CA VAL A 456 -5.94 12.61 -14.20
C VAL A 456 -6.43 14.01 -13.83
N LYS A 457 -5.51 14.92 -13.46
CA LYS A 457 -5.85 16.32 -13.16
C LYS A 457 -6.42 17.12 -14.33
N LYS A 458 -6.29 16.64 -15.57
CA LYS A 458 -6.80 17.30 -16.78
C LYS A 458 -8.20 16.82 -17.18
N LEU A 459 -8.74 15.77 -16.53
CA LEU A 459 -10.07 15.26 -16.86
C LEU A 459 -11.16 16.18 -16.26
N PRO A 460 -12.25 16.47 -17.00
CA PRO A 460 -13.37 17.25 -16.49
C PRO A 460 -14.03 16.60 -15.25
N ALA A 461 -14.49 17.43 -14.30
CA ALA A 461 -15.06 16.98 -13.02
C ALA A 461 -16.28 16.02 -13.14
N GLN A 462 -17.02 16.09 -14.25
CA GLN A 462 -18.14 15.18 -14.55
C GLN A 462 -17.70 13.82 -15.14
N MET A 463 -16.49 13.74 -15.71
CA MET A 463 -15.90 12.45 -16.08
C MET A 463 -15.19 11.80 -14.89
N SER A 464 -14.70 12.58 -13.91
CA SER A 464 -14.14 12.04 -12.66
C SER A 464 -15.17 11.37 -11.74
N SER A 465 -16.47 11.66 -11.91
CA SER A 465 -17.56 11.04 -11.13
C SER A 465 -18.07 9.71 -11.69
N ASN A 466 -17.74 9.36 -12.95
CA ASN A 466 -18.04 8.04 -13.52
C ASN A 466 -16.97 6.98 -13.19
N PHE A 467 -15.99 7.32 -12.34
CA PHE A 467 -15.00 6.38 -11.78
C PHE A 467 -15.53 5.60 -10.56
N ASN A 468 -16.85 5.47 -10.42
CA ASN A 468 -17.48 4.57 -9.46
C ASN A 468 -17.70 3.20 -10.12
N GLY A 469 -16.94 2.21 -9.69
CA GLY A 469 -17.14 0.82 -10.08
C GLY A 469 -16.16 -0.08 -9.35
N ASP A 470 -16.66 -0.91 -8.44
CA ASP A 470 -15.97 -1.79 -7.50
C ASP A 470 -15.06 -2.87 -8.13
N ASN A 471 -14.62 -2.72 -9.39
CA ASN A 471 -13.86 -3.71 -10.15
C ASN A 471 -12.54 -3.19 -10.77
N PHE A 472 -12.03 -2.03 -10.36
CA PHE A 472 -10.66 -1.58 -10.65
C PHE A 472 -9.71 -1.75 -9.44
N GLU A 473 -10.25 -2.00 -8.25
CA GLU A 473 -9.49 -2.02 -7.00
C GLU A 473 -8.73 -3.32 -6.74
N VAL A 474 -8.91 -4.37 -7.53
CA VAL A 474 -8.31 -5.67 -7.18
C VAL A 474 -6.93 -5.89 -7.78
N VAL A 475 -6.47 -5.08 -8.75
CA VAL A 475 -5.37 -5.59 -9.56
C VAL A 475 -4.24 -4.70 -10.06
N TRP A 476 -4.17 -3.46 -9.59
CA TRP A 476 -2.90 -2.69 -9.60
C TRP A 476 -2.22 -2.61 -8.23
N TYR A 477 -2.78 -3.27 -7.22
CA TYR A 477 -2.45 -3.04 -5.81
C TYR A 477 -1.10 -3.61 -5.33
N THR A 478 -0.37 -4.40 -6.11
CA THR A 478 0.87 -5.05 -5.62
C THR A 478 2.21 -4.49 -6.12
N THR A 479 2.25 -3.58 -7.11
CA THR A 479 3.56 -3.11 -7.65
C THR A 479 3.79 -1.59 -7.61
N VAL A 480 2.74 -0.77 -7.57
CA VAL A 480 2.87 0.70 -7.71
C VAL A 480 2.88 1.45 -6.36
N GLN A 481 2.45 0.82 -5.26
CA GLN A 481 2.53 1.44 -3.92
C GLN A 481 3.97 1.61 -3.39
N ILE A 482 4.99 0.98 -4.01
CA ILE A 482 6.39 1.22 -3.64
C ILE A 482 6.92 2.58 -4.15
N VAL A 483 6.26 3.20 -5.13
CA VAL A 483 6.82 4.35 -5.84
C VAL A 483 6.05 5.65 -5.59
N ASN A 484 4.78 5.55 -5.21
CA ASN A 484 3.91 6.70 -4.92
C ASN A 484 4.17 7.38 -3.57
N LEU A 485 4.91 6.71 -2.68
CA LEU A 485 5.31 7.21 -1.36
C LEU A 485 6.64 7.96 -1.35
N ILE A 486 7.43 7.86 -2.41
CA ILE A 486 8.75 8.49 -2.47
C ILE A 486 8.57 9.97 -2.85
N GLY A 487 8.13 10.76 -1.87
CA GLY A 487 8.34 12.20 -1.79
C GLY A 487 9.81 12.60 -1.65
N GLY A 488 10.75 11.80 -2.16
CA GLY A 488 12.20 11.98 -2.03
C GLY A 488 13.00 11.81 -3.32
N THR A 489 12.36 11.78 -4.51
CA THR A 489 13.10 11.48 -5.76
C THR A 489 14.02 12.59 -6.26
N ARG A 490 13.85 13.83 -5.80
CA ARG A 490 14.78 14.92 -6.13
C ARG A 490 16.10 14.79 -5.33
N GLU A 491 16.02 14.49 -4.04
CA GLU A 491 17.20 14.20 -3.21
C GLU A 491 17.85 12.85 -3.54
N TYR A 492 17.08 11.84 -3.94
CA TYR A 492 17.60 10.52 -4.31
C TYR A 492 18.42 10.54 -5.61
N LEU A 493 18.02 11.36 -6.60
CA LEU A 493 18.80 11.56 -7.83
C LEU A 493 20.00 12.48 -7.63
N GLU A 494 19.92 13.43 -6.68
CA GLU A 494 21.06 14.24 -6.25
C GLU A 494 22.07 13.40 -5.44
N TRP A 495 21.63 12.44 -4.61
CA TRP A 495 22.47 11.54 -3.79
C TRP A 495 23.30 10.56 -4.62
N ILE A 496 22.73 9.97 -5.69
CA ILE A 496 23.47 9.08 -6.61
C ILE A 496 24.45 9.89 -7.50
N GLY A 497 24.12 11.16 -7.79
CA GLY A 497 24.98 12.07 -8.56
C GLY A 497 26.12 12.69 -7.74
N SER A 498 25.93 12.88 -6.43
CA SER A 498 26.96 13.35 -5.50
C SER A 498 27.73 12.16 -4.95
N GLY A 499 28.87 11.83 -5.55
CA GLY A 499 29.75 10.76 -5.05
C GLY A 499 29.91 10.80 -3.53
N GLY A 500 29.42 9.75 -2.87
CA GLY A 500 29.53 9.50 -1.43
C GLY A 500 29.05 10.64 -0.53
N SER A 501 27.76 10.66 -0.14
CA SER A 501 27.33 11.47 1.00
C SER A 501 26.86 10.60 2.16
N LYS A 502 27.50 10.78 3.31
CA LYS A 502 27.27 10.16 4.62
C LYS A 502 25.81 9.80 4.87
N MET A 503 25.56 8.57 5.34
CA MET A 503 24.29 8.19 5.96
C MET A 503 23.89 9.22 7.02
N ARG A 504 22.61 9.59 7.06
CA ARG A 504 22.11 10.61 7.98
C ARG A 504 21.80 9.96 9.33
N SER A 505 22.33 10.53 10.41
CA SER A 505 21.96 10.12 11.77
C SER A 505 20.51 10.49 12.05
N ILE A 506 19.75 9.61 12.70
CA ILE A 506 18.35 9.83 13.05
C ILE A 506 18.04 9.32 14.46
N ASP A 507 16.93 9.76 15.05
CA ASP A 507 16.60 9.40 16.44
C ASP A 507 16.01 7.99 16.51
N LEU A 508 14.92 7.76 15.78
CA LEU A 508 14.13 6.55 15.88
C LEU A 508 13.69 6.04 14.51
N ILE A 509 13.79 4.73 14.29
CA ILE A 509 13.18 4.01 13.17
C ILE A 509 12.23 2.96 13.73
N LEU A 510 10.99 2.96 13.24
CA LEU A 510 9.99 1.93 13.53
C LEU A 510 9.75 1.12 12.25
N SER A 511 10.10 -0.17 12.25
CA SER A 511 9.90 -1.07 11.10
C SER A 511 8.80 -2.07 11.41
N ALA A 512 7.74 -2.12 10.62
CA ALA A 512 6.60 -3.01 10.86
C ALA A 512 6.15 -3.76 9.59
N SER A 513 5.38 -4.83 9.79
CA SER A 513 4.80 -5.61 8.68
C SER A 513 3.82 -4.78 7.85
N TYR A 514 3.03 -3.93 8.51
CA TYR A 514 2.12 -3.00 7.83
C TYR A 514 2.21 -1.60 8.44
N VAL A 515 2.07 -0.58 7.60
CA VAL A 515 1.84 0.82 8.01
C VAL A 515 0.56 1.28 7.34
N VAL A 516 -0.44 1.67 8.13
CA VAL A 516 -1.70 2.25 7.67
C VAL A 516 -1.63 3.75 7.94
N PRO A 517 -1.29 4.59 6.95
CA PRO A 517 -1.04 6.02 7.18
C PRO A 517 -2.31 6.84 7.40
N VAL A 518 -3.50 6.28 7.16
CA VAL A 518 -4.81 6.95 7.06
C VAL A 518 -4.92 7.91 5.86
N VAL A 519 -3.89 8.72 5.59
CA VAL A 519 -3.80 9.59 4.41
C VAL A 519 -2.62 9.14 3.53
N PRO A 520 -2.84 8.79 2.25
CA PRO A 520 -4.12 8.79 1.54
C PRO A 520 -5.06 7.65 1.99
N ARG A 521 -6.37 7.90 1.89
CA ARG A 521 -7.44 6.96 2.29
C ARG A 521 -7.21 5.58 1.68
N GLY A 522 -7.35 4.55 2.50
CA GLY A 522 -7.26 3.14 2.07
C GLY A 522 -5.84 2.63 1.81
N ALA A 523 -4.80 3.47 1.95
CA ALA A 523 -3.43 3.01 1.77
C ALA A 523 -2.98 2.05 2.88
N ILE A 524 -2.19 1.04 2.50
CA ILE A 524 -1.60 0.04 3.38
C ILE A 524 -0.20 -0.25 2.84
N TYR A 525 0.85 0.06 3.60
CA TYR A 525 2.22 -0.16 3.17
C TYR A 525 2.82 -1.39 3.83
N THR A 526 3.17 -2.38 3.02
CA THR A 526 3.75 -3.66 3.50
C THR A 526 5.27 -3.59 3.59
N ASP A 527 5.83 -4.01 4.73
CA ASP A 527 7.27 -3.98 5.03
C ASP A 527 7.88 -2.58 4.92
N TYR A 528 7.26 -1.62 5.62
CA TYR A 528 7.68 -0.23 5.66
C TYR A 528 8.21 0.19 7.03
N SER A 529 9.05 1.21 6.99
CA SER A 529 9.61 1.88 8.15
C SER A 529 9.20 3.33 8.22
N VAL A 530 8.81 3.77 9.42
CA VAL A 530 8.60 5.18 9.77
C VAL A 530 9.90 5.71 10.37
N VAL A 531 10.44 6.77 9.79
CA VAL A 531 11.69 7.39 10.23
C VAL A 531 11.37 8.68 10.98
N ILE A 532 11.89 8.81 12.19
CA ILE A 532 11.51 9.87 13.14
C ILE A 532 12.76 10.64 13.60
N GLU A 533 12.68 11.97 13.52
CA GLU A 533 13.69 12.90 14.01
C GLU A 533 13.03 14.04 14.77
N LYS A 534 13.51 14.34 15.97
CA LYS A 534 13.01 15.37 16.87
C LYS A 534 11.50 15.27 17.06
N GLY A 535 11.02 14.03 17.20
CA GLY A 535 9.62 13.71 17.40
C GLY A 535 8.72 13.89 16.17
N ARG A 536 9.29 14.12 14.98
CA ARG A 536 8.53 14.27 13.73
C ARG A 536 8.88 13.19 12.72
N ILE A 537 7.89 12.81 11.93
CA ILE A 537 8.03 11.86 10.83
C ILE A 537 8.79 12.57 9.70
N ILE A 538 9.94 12.05 9.32
CA ILE A 538 10.77 12.64 8.26
C ILE A 538 10.83 11.80 6.99
N ASP A 539 10.46 10.50 7.07
CA ASP A 539 10.45 9.61 5.91
C ASP A 539 9.53 8.41 6.14
N LEU A 540 9.03 7.87 5.03
CA LEU A 540 8.30 6.59 4.93
C LEU A 540 8.92 5.78 3.82
N ILE A 541 9.64 4.73 4.19
CA ILE A 541 10.55 4.03 3.28
C ILE A 541 10.42 2.50 3.44
N PRO A 542 10.56 1.69 2.37
CA PRO A 542 10.65 0.24 2.51
C PRO A 542 11.72 -0.15 3.53
N THR A 543 11.39 -1.05 4.44
CA THR A 543 12.27 -1.49 5.54
C THR A 543 13.63 -1.99 5.03
N SER A 544 13.65 -2.66 3.87
CA SER A 544 14.88 -3.13 3.24
C SER A 544 15.88 -2.02 2.85
N LEU A 545 15.45 -0.77 2.73
CA LEU A 545 16.28 0.36 2.30
C LEU A 545 16.62 1.33 3.45
N VAL A 546 16.01 1.17 4.63
CA VAL A 546 16.07 2.19 5.69
C VAL A 546 17.50 2.35 6.24
N LEU A 547 18.20 1.23 6.46
CA LEU A 547 19.59 1.20 6.97
C LEU A 547 20.64 1.54 5.91
N GLU A 548 20.25 1.65 4.63
CA GLU A 548 21.13 2.18 3.58
C GLU A 548 21.17 3.71 3.59
N LYS A 549 20.11 4.35 4.11
CA LYS A 549 19.92 5.82 4.10
C LYS A 549 20.17 6.46 5.47
N TYR A 550 19.82 5.77 6.56
CA TYR A 550 19.83 6.33 7.90
C TYR A 550 20.63 5.48 8.89
N ILE A 551 21.28 6.14 9.84
CA ILE A 551 21.86 5.53 11.04
C ILE A 551 20.97 5.93 12.24
N PRO A 552 20.09 5.05 12.73
CA PRO A 552 19.26 5.36 13.89
C PRO A 552 20.03 5.28 15.20
N THR A 553 19.65 6.13 16.15
CA THR A 553 19.99 5.96 17.57
C THR A 553 19.25 4.76 18.13
N GLN A 554 17.98 4.58 17.74
CA GLN A 554 17.16 3.43 18.07
C GLN A 554 16.44 2.89 16.83
N HIS A 555 16.55 1.60 16.58
CA HIS A 555 15.78 0.89 15.57
C HIS A 555 14.91 -0.16 16.26
N ILE A 556 13.60 -0.04 16.13
CA ILE A 556 12.63 -0.96 16.70
C ILE A 556 11.98 -1.74 15.56
N GLU A 557 12.24 -3.05 15.52
CA GLU A 557 11.58 -3.98 14.61
C GLU A 557 10.32 -4.55 15.28
N LEU A 558 9.21 -4.45 14.58
CA LEU A 558 7.86 -4.78 15.03
C LEU A 558 7.24 -5.77 14.03
N PRO A 559 7.78 -7.01 13.94
CA PRO A 559 7.18 -8.04 13.10
C PRO A 559 5.77 -8.36 13.60
N ASN A 560 4.87 -8.71 12.69
CA ASN A 560 3.47 -8.99 13.01
C ASN A 560 2.75 -7.82 13.71
N ARG A 561 3.18 -6.59 13.43
CA ARG A 561 2.50 -5.37 13.87
C ARG A 561 2.01 -4.53 12.69
N ILE A 562 0.91 -3.84 12.91
CA ILE A 562 0.42 -2.74 12.08
C ILE A 562 0.75 -1.43 12.80
N LEU A 563 1.45 -0.51 12.12
CA LEU A 563 1.59 0.87 12.58
C LEU A 563 0.40 1.70 12.07
N LEU A 564 -0.19 2.48 12.97
CA LEU A 564 -1.33 3.36 12.72
C LEU A 564 -1.06 4.72 13.40
N PRO A 565 -1.57 5.87 12.90
CA PRO A 565 -1.65 7.07 13.72
C PRO A 565 -2.31 6.74 15.05
N GLY A 566 -1.84 7.36 16.12
CA GLY A 566 -2.51 7.20 17.40
C GLY A 566 -3.96 7.70 17.35
N LEU A 567 -4.84 6.98 18.06
CA LEU A 567 -6.26 7.29 18.07
C LEU A 567 -6.49 8.61 18.81
N ILE A 568 -7.51 9.35 18.37
CA ILE A 568 -7.89 10.65 18.90
C ILE A 568 -9.29 10.54 19.51
N ASN A 569 -9.34 10.52 20.84
CA ASN A 569 -10.59 10.56 21.59
C ASN A 569 -11.09 12.00 21.66
N SER A 570 -12.00 12.38 20.77
CA SER A 570 -12.37 13.78 20.56
C SER A 570 -13.39 14.34 21.56
N HIS A 571 -13.81 13.53 22.55
CA HIS A 571 -14.61 13.97 23.68
C HIS A 571 -14.52 12.99 24.87
N SER A 572 -14.10 13.50 26.03
CA SER A 572 -14.02 12.76 27.28
C SER A 572 -14.30 13.63 28.52
N HIS A 573 -14.52 12.93 29.64
CA HIS A 573 -14.44 13.47 31.01
C HIS A 573 -13.45 12.64 31.84
N ALA A 574 -12.16 12.86 31.63
CA ALA A 574 -11.08 11.95 32.04
C ALA A 574 -11.07 11.64 33.54
N ALA A 575 -11.25 12.64 34.42
CA ALA A 575 -11.22 12.39 35.86
C ALA A 575 -12.38 11.51 36.36
N LEU A 576 -13.49 11.44 35.62
CA LEU A 576 -14.63 10.59 35.95
C LEU A 576 -14.35 9.11 35.73
N ASN A 577 -13.13 8.74 35.30
CA ASN A 577 -12.71 7.34 35.25
C ASN A 577 -12.73 6.64 36.62
N LEU A 578 -12.70 7.40 37.73
CA LEU A 578 -12.89 6.88 39.09
C LEU A 578 -14.36 6.55 39.41
N LEU A 579 -15.32 7.08 38.65
CA LEU A 579 -16.75 6.85 38.83
C LEU A 579 -17.29 5.74 37.91
N ARG A 580 -16.39 4.95 37.30
CA ARG A 580 -16.77 3.87 36.39
C ARG A 580 -17.71 2.88 37.06
N GLY A 581 -18.88 2.69 36.47
CA GLY A 581 -19.89 1.74 36.97
C GLY A 581 -20.43 2.06 38.36
N ILE A 582 -20.38 3.32 38.79
CA ILE A 582 -20.95 3.72 40.10
C ILE A 582 -22.47 3.63 40.10
N SER A 583 -23.12 4.01 39.00
CA SER A 583 -24.56 3.99 38.85
C SER A 583 -24.90 3.84 37.37
N ASP A 584 -25.70 2.82 37.04
CA ASP A 584 -26.10 2.43 35.69
C ASP A 584 -27.63 2.29 35.61
N ASP A 585 -28.18 2.21 34.39
CA ASP A 585 -29.60 1.94 34.12
C ASP A 585 -30.60 2.98 34.67
N LYS A 586 -30.19 4.25 34.71
CA LYS A 586 -31.02 5.41 35.02
C LYS A 586 -31.16 6.35 33.83
N THR A 587 -32.22 7.16 33.81
CA THR A 587 -32.32 8.28 32.86
C THR A 587 -31.16 9.25 33.08
N LEU A 588 -30.69 9.92 32.02
CA LEU A 588 -29.59 10.91 32.11
C LEU A 588 -29.80 11.90 33.26
N PHE A 589 -31.02 12.41 33.40
CA PHE A 589 -31.37 13.33 34.47
C PHE A 589 -31.18 12.70 35.86
N ASN A 590 -31.80 11.54 36.13
CA ASN A 590 -31.72 10.91 37.45
C ASN A 590 -30.27 10.53 37.78
N TRP A 591 -29.54 10.00 36.80
CA TRP A 591 -28.14 9.65 36.93
C TRP A 591 -27.27 10.84 37.33
N LEU A 592 -27.46 12.00 36.68
CA LEU A 592 -26.75 13.23 37.02
C LEU A 592 -27.13 13.74 38.41
N THR A 593 -28.43 13.92 38.67
CA THR A 593 -28.89 14.61 39.89
C THR A 593 -28.76 13.79 41.15
N GLU A 594 -28.90 12.47 41.05
CA GLU A 594 -28.95 11.61 42.23
C GLU A 594 -27.59 10.97 42.56
N ASP A 595 -26.73 10.75 41.57
CA ASP A 595 -25.51 9.95 41.75
C ASP A 595 -24.25 10.73 41.38
N ILE A 596 -24.16 11.28 40.16
CA ILE A 596 -22.93 11.93 39.68
C ILE A 596 -22.68 13.26 40.39
N TRP A 597 -23.58 14.24 40.31
CA TRP A 597 -23.33 15.57 40.90
C TRP A 597 -23.15 15.53 42.42
N PRO A 598 -23.91 14.73 43.21
CA PRO A 598 -23.64 14.59 44.64
C PRO A 598 -22.26 14.00 44.94
N THR A 599 -21.85 12.97 44.18
CA THR A 599 -20.52 12.35 44.33
C THR A 599 -19.41 13.32 43.93
N GLU A 600 -19.59 14.06 42.83
CA GLU A 600 -18.65 15.09 42.39
C GLU A 600 -18.51 16.20 43.45
N ALA A 601 -19.63 16.70 43.98
CA ALA A 601 -19.63 17.72 45.03
C ALA A 601 -18.88 17.26 46.29
N LYS A 602 -18.88 15.96 46.59
CA LYS A 602 -18.20 15.39 47.74
C LYS A 602 -16.70 15.19 47.52
N PHE A 603 -16.30 14.68 46.36
CA PHE A 603 -14.94 14.15 46.15
C PHE A 603 -14.09 14.93 45.15
N VAL A 604 -14.67 15.71 44.25
CA VAL A 604 -13.89 16.41 43.23
C VAL A 604 -13.03 17.48 43.89
N GLY A 605 -11.74 17.21 43.85
CA GLY A 605 -10.67 18.06 44.34
C GLY A 605 -9.38 17.64 43.66
N ARG A 606 -8.26 18.26 44.06
CA ARG A 606 -6.97 18.04 43.42
C ARG A 606 -6.58 16.56 43.34
N GLU A 607 -6.65 15.82 44.44
CA GLU A 607 -6.23 14.40 44.48
C GLU A 607 -7.12 13.49 43.62
N PHE A 608 -8.42 13.79 43.57
CA PHE A 608 -9.38 13.09 42.72
C PHE A 608 -9.05 13.29 41.24
N LEU A 609 -8.79 14.54 40.84
CA LEU A 609 -8.38 14.89 39.49
C LEU A 609 -7.03 14.26 39.13
N GLU A 610 -6.04 14.34 40.02
CA GLU A 610 -4.72 13.74 39.79
C GLU A 610 -4.82 12.24 39.53
N THR A 611 -5.55 11.52 40.37
CA THR A 611 -5.67 10.05 40.25
C THR A 611 -6.58 9.67 39.07
N GLY A 612 -7.69 10.36 38.88
CA GLY A 612 -8.67 10.04 37.85
C GLY A 612 -8.14 10.30 36.44
N VAL A 613 -7.45 11.43 36.23
CA VAL A 613 -6.83 11.72 34.93
C VAL A 613 -5.67 10.77 34.64
N GLU A 614 -4.83 10.48 35.63
CA GLU A 614 -3.73 9.51 35.48
C GLU A 614 -4.28 8.10 35.14
N HIS A 615 -5.39 7.70 35.77
CA HIS A 615 -6.13 6.48 35.45
C HIS A 615 -6.66 6.48 34.01
N ALA A 616 -7.29 7.58 33.58
CA ALA A 616 -7.78 7.71 32.20
C ALA A 616 -6.65 7.64 31.17
N ILE A 617 -5.53 8.35 31.39
CA ILE A 617 -4.37 8.32 30.50
C ILE A 617 -3.76 6.92 30.44
N ALA A 618 -3.63 6.23 31.57
CA ALA A 618 -3.15 4.85 31.61
C ALA A 618 -4.02 3.91 30.75
N GLU A 619 -5.35 4.01 30.84
CA GLU A 619 -6.28 3.23 30.02
C GLU A 619 -6.18 3.61 28.54
N MET A 620 -6.18 4.90 28.23
CA MET A 620 -6.10 5.44 26.88
C MET A 620 -4.81 5.01 26.17
N LEU A 621 -3.66 5.13 26.82
CA LEU A 621 -2.37 4.66 26.29
C LEU A 621 -2.40 3.15 26.02
N ARG A 622 -2.91 2.36 26.97
CA ARG A 622 -3.03 0.90 26.79
C ARG A 622 -3.98 0.50 25.67
N GLY A 623 -4.89 1.39 25.25
CA GLY A 623 -5.79 1.21 24.11
C GLY A 623 -5.40 1.99 22.86
N GLY A 624 -4.20 2.57 22.78
CA GLY A 624 -3.69 3.21 21.58
C GLY A 624 -4.23 4.63 21.31
N THR A 625 -4.89 5.24 22.29
CA THR A 625 -5.22 6.68 22.22
C THR A 625 -3.97 7.49 22.55
N THR A 626 -3.67 8.49 21.71
CA THR A 626 -2.51 9.40 21.87
C THR A 626 -2.91 10.83 22.11
N CYS A 627 -4.14 11.19 21.74
CA CYS A 627 -4.70 12.51 21.95
C CYS A 627 -6.12 12.39 22.49
N PHE A 628 -6.48 13.24 23.45
CA PHE A 628 -7.84 13.33 23.94
C PHE A 628 -8.31 14.77 24.09
N ASN A 629 -9.61 15.02 23.95
CA ASN A 629 -10.24 16.31 24.16
C ASN A 629 -11.14 16.25 25.39
N ASP A 630 -10.68 16.88 26.46
CA ASP A 630 -11.29 16.82 27.78
C ASP A 630 -12.02 18.11 28.11
N MET A 631 -13.15 18.01 28.79
CA MET A 631 -13.90 19.17 29.27
C MET A 631 -14.13 19.10 30.78
N TYR A 632 -13.04 18.94 31.52
CA TYR A 632 -13.04 18.82 32.97
C TYR A 632 -11.92 19.69 33.60
N PHE A 633 -11.94 19.87 34.92
CA PHE A 633 -11.14 20.82 35.72
C PHE A 633 -9.66 20.94 35.29
N LEU A 634 -9.21 22.15 34.94
CA LEU A 634 -8.04 22.34 34.06
C LEU A 634 -6.64 22.28 34.67
N ASP A 635 -6.34 23.03 35.73
CA ASP A 635 -4.94 23.24 36.15
C ASP A 635 -4.25 21.94 36.58
N THR A 636 -4.98 21.12 37.33
CA THR A 636 -4.52 19.80 37.76
C THR A 636 -4.41 18.84 36.58
N THR A 637 -5.39 18.85 35.67
CA THR A 637 -5.40 17.99 34.49
C THR A 637 -4.21 18.29 33.59
N ALA A 638 -3.88 19.56 33.35
CA ALA A 638 -2.72 19.95 32.57
C ALA A 638 -1.40 19.44 33.17
N GLN A 639 -1.24 19.52 34.50
CA GLN A 639 -0.05 19.00 35.18
C GLN A 639 0.09 17.47 35.04
N VAL A 640 -1.02 16.73 35.13
CA VAL A 640 -1.01 15.27 34.96
C VAL A 640 -0.70 14.92 33.51
N VAL A 641 -1.32 15.60 32.54
CA VAL A 641 -1.08 15.40 31.10
C VAL A 641 0.38 15.67 30.74
N GLU A 642 0.96 16.77 31.23
CA GLU A 642 2.39 17.08 31.06
C GLU A 642 3.28 15.99 31.67
N ARG A 643 2.98 15.52 32.89
CA ARG A 643 3.74 14.46 33.57
C ARG A 643 3.68 13.12 32.83
N CYS A 644 2.50 12.75 32.35
CA CYS A 644 2.29 11.49 31.62
C CYS A 644 2.75 11.57 30.15
N GLN A 645 3.08 12.77 29.67
CA GLN A 645 3.49 13.07 28.28
C GLN A 645 2.43 12.68 27.23
N MET A 646 1.16 12.87 27.58
CA MET A 646 0.02 12.66 26.68
C MET A 646 -0.30 13.93 25.90
N ARG A 647 -0.85 13.82 24.69
CA ARG A 647 -1.40 14.99 23.98
C ARG A 647 -2.85 15.23 24.40
N ALA A 648 -3.23 16.49 24.61
CA ALA A 648 -4.59 16.83 24.99
C ALA A 648 -5.05 18.20 24.46
N MET A 649 -6.35 18.29 24.16
CA MET A 649 -7.06 19.56 24.13
C MET A 649 -7.87 19.69 25.41
N LEU A 650 -7.60 20.73 26.20
CA LEU A 650 -8.25 20.93 27.49
C LEU A 650 -9.26 22.09 27.42
N GLY A 651 -10.53 21.75 27.54
CA GLY A 651 -11.66 22.67 27.46
C GLY A 651 -11.95 23.39 28.75
N ASN A 652 -12.00 24.72 28.70
CA ASN A 652 -12.35 25.56 29.85
C ASN A 652 -13.86 25.47 30.12
N PRO A 653 -14.31 24.79 31.19
CA PRO A 653 -15.74 24.58 31.43
C PRO A 653 -16.45 25.90 31.70
N ILE A 654 -17.66 26.08 31.16
CA ILE A 654 -18.53 27.22 31.48
C ILE A 654 -19.90 26.69 31.91
N LEU A 655 -20.35 27.10 33.09
CA LEU A 655 -21.62 26.73 33.72
C LEU A 655 -22.25 27.95 34.40
N GLU A 656 -23.58 27.98 34.52
CA GLU A 656 -24.29 29.01 35.28
C GLU A 656 -24.30 28.79 36.81
N PHE A 657 -23.97 27.57 37.26
CA PHE A 657 -24.02 27.20 38.67
C PHE A 657 -22.64 26.85 39.25
N ALA A 658 -22.56 26.90 40.58
CA ALA A 658 -21.33 26.63 41.31
C ALA A 658 -20.89 25.16 41.17
N SER A 659 -19.58 24.96 41.03
CA SER A 659 -18.91 23.66 41.17
C SER A 659 -17.60 23.84 41.94
N ALA A 660 -16.82 22.77 42.08
CA ALA A 660 -15.47 22.86 42.65
C ALA A 660 -14.50 23.74 41.82
N TYR A 661 -14.86 24.15 40.59
CA TYR A 661 -13.98 24.92 39.69
C TYR A 661 -14.28 26.42 39.72
N GLY A 662 -15.56 26.76 39.82
CA GLY A 662 -16.04 28.13 39.74
C GLY A 662 -17.36 28.29 40.47
N SER A 663 -17.54 29.45 41.10
CA SER A 663 -18.76 29.79 41.86
C SER A 663 -19.90 30.26 40.98
N ASP A 664 -19.61 30.88 39.83
CA ASP A 664 -20.59 31.38 38.87
C ASP A 664 -20.00 31.52 37.45
N ALA A 665 -20.85 31.76 36.46
CA ALA A 665 -20.47 31.94 35.05
C ALA A 665 -19.37 32.99 34.84
N ARG A 666 -19.37 34.08 35.63
CA ARG A 666 -18.38 35.15 35.52
C ARG A 666 -17.00 34.64 35.94
N GLN A 667 -16.90 33.87 37.00
CA GLN A 667 -15.64 33.25 37.42
C GLN A 667 -15.13 32.28 36.36
N TYR A 668 -15.99 31.40 35.82
CA TYR A 668 -15.62 30.49 34.73
C TYR A 668 -15.05 31.24 33.52
N LEU A 669 -15.75 32.28 33.03
CA LEU A 669 -15.32 33.07 31.86
C LEU A 669 -14.00 33.82 32.12
N ASN A 670 -13.80 34.34 33.34
CA ASN A 670 -12.56 35.01 33.73
C ASN A 670 -11.38 34.03 33.79
N THR A 671 -11.59 32.85 34.36
CA THR A 671 -10.57 31.79 34.39
C THR A 671 -10.26 31.33 32.97
N ALA A 672 -11.28 31.07 32.14
CA ALA A 672 -11.10 30.71 30.74
C ALA A 672 -10.26 31.74 29.96
N THR A 673 -10.60 33.02 30.11
CA THR A 673 -9.86 34.12 29.48
C THR A 673 -8.40 34.17 29.94
N ARG A 674 -8.13 33.90 31.22
CA ARG A 674 -6.77 33.86 31.76
C ARG A 674 -5.99 32.67 31.19
N SER A 675 -6.54 31.47 31.29
CA SER A 675 -5.92 30.24 30.78
C SER A 675 -5.60 30.34 29.30
N LEU A 676 -6.53 30.84 28.48
CA LEU A 676 -6.32 31.04 27.04
C LEU A 676 -5.27 32.11 26.73
N LYS A 677 -5.21 33.19 27.52
CA LYS A 677 -4.16 34.21 27.39
C LYS A 677 -2.78 33.66 27.72
N ASP A 678 -2.67 32.78 28.71
CA ASP A 678 -1.40 32.13 29.05
C ASP A 678 -1.04 31.07 28.02
N ALA A 679 -2.02 30.34 27.48
CA ALA A 679 -1.84 29.40 26.38
C ALA A 679 -1.33 30.07 25.10
N GLN A 680 -1.71 31.31 24.79
CA GLN A 680 -1.17 32.05 23.63
C GLN A 680 0.36 32.28 23.69
N LYS A 681 0.98 32.13 24.86
CA LYS A 681 2.43 32.25 25.03
C LYS A 681 3.17 30.92 24.78
N ARG A 682 2.42 29.82 24.69
CA ARG A 682 2.94 28.46 24.46
C ARG A 682 3.17 28.20 22.98
N ASP A 683 4.04 27.24 22.65
CA ASP A 683 4.23 26.82 21.26
C ASP A 683 3.00 26.01 20.80
N LYS A 684 2.57 26.19 19.55
CA LYS A 684 1.50 25.38 18.97
C LYS A 684 1.86 23.89 18.88
N ARG A 685 3.15 23.57 18.99
CA ARG A 685 3.69 22.20 19.02
C ARG A 685 3.64 21.56 20.40
N ASP A 686 3.26 22.30 21.44
CA ASP A 686 3.12 21.75 22.78
C ASP A 686 2.03 20.66 22.81
N LEU A 687 2.21 19.68 23.69
CA LEU A 687 1.28 18.56 23.87
C LEU A 687 -0.10 19.01 24.33
N ILE A 688 -0.20 20.18 24.98
CA ILE A 688 -1.45 20.71 25.53
C ILE A 688 -1.91 21.91 24.72
N GLN A 689 -3.10 21.78 24.14
CA GLN A 689 -3.87 22.87 23.55
C GLN A 689 -5.11 23.15 24.42
N TYR A 690 -5.76 24.29 24.20
CA TYR A 690 -6.92 24.70 24.99
C TYR A 690 -8.09 25.09 24.11
N SER A 691 -9.30 24.78 24.57
CA SER A 691 -10.57 25.20 23.98
C SER A 691 -11.44 25.90 25.04
N ILE A 692 -12.56 26.48 24.62
CA ILE A 692 -13.61 26.91 25.56
C ILE A 692 -14.76 25.90 25.51
N ALA A 693 -15.22 25.45 26.67
CA ALA A 693 -16.15 24.33 26.78
C ALA A 693 -17.42 24.72 27.57
N PRO A 694 -18.32 25.52 26.98
CA PRO A 694 -19.67 25.64 27.54
C PRO A 694 -20.31 24.24 27.61
N HIS A 695 -20.83 23.87 28.79
CA HIS A 695 -21.26 22.49 29.01
C HIS A 695 -22.38 22.06 28.05
N ALA A 696 -23.55 22.70 28.13
CA ALA A 696 -24.71 22.39 27.30
C ALA A 696 -25.69 23.58 27.27
N PRO A 697 -26.58 23.69 26.26
CA PRO A 697 -27.59 24.76 26.17
C PRO A 697 -28.45 24.93 27.43
N TYR A 698 -28.80 23.84 28.12
CA TYR A 698 -29.61 23.88 29.35
C TYR A 698 -28.84 24.28 30.61
N THR A 699 -27.52 24.52 30.48
CA THR A 699 -26.63 24.92 31.60
C THR A 699 -25.87 26.23 31.36
N VAL A 700 -26.05 26.87 30.20
CA VAL A 700 -25.33 28.09 29.79
C VAL A 700 -26.31 29.08 29.17
N SER A 701 -26.36 30.30 29.71
CA SER A 701 -27.29 31.34 29.25
C SER A 701 -26.88 31.99 27.93
N ASP A 702 -27.84 32.62 27.24
CA ASP A 702 -27.59 33.49 26.07
C ASP A 702 -26.45 34.50 26.28
N ALA A 703 -26.38 35.07 27.49
CA ALA A 703 -25.36 36.07 27.84
C ALA A 703 -23.98 35.43 27.93
N SER A 704 -23.87 34.29 28.63
CA SER A 704 -22.62 33.53 28.72
C SER A 704 -22.17 33.02 27.36
N PHE A 705 -23.08 32.50 26.53
CA PHE A 705 -22.78 32.10 25.14
C PHE A 705 -22.25 33.25 24.29
N SER A 706 -22.79 34.46 24.47
CA SER A 706 -22.30 35.66 23.78
C SER A 706 -20.87 36.01 24.19
N GLU A 707 -20.50 35.82 25.46
CA GLU A 707 -19.12 35.98 25.92
C GLU A 707 -18.20 34.85 25.44
N VAL A 708 -18.67 33.60 25.44
CA VAL A 708 -17.96 32.45 24.88
C VAL A 708 -17.57 32.71 23.42
N LYS A 709 -18.52 33.23 22.62
CA LYS A 709 -18.26 33.62 21.23
C LYS A 709 -17.12 34.63 21.13
N LYS A 710 -17.18 35.73 21.90
CA LYS A 710 -16.14 36.77 21.91
C LYS A 710 -14.78 36.21 22.30
N ILE A 711 -14.73 35.32 23.29
CA ILE A 711 -13.50 34.67 23.74
C ILE A 711 -12.94 33.76 22.63
N SER A 712 -13.76 32.87 22.07
CA SER A 712 -13.35 31.98 20.96
C SER A 712 -12.81 32.77 19.76
N GLU A 713 -13.48 33.85 19.36
CA GLU A 713 -13.04 34.71 18.26
C GLU A 713 -11.75 35.46 18.60
N ARG A 714 -11.62 35.97 19.82
CA ARG A 714 -10.41 36.69 20.26
C ARG A 714 -9.18 35.79 20.30
N PHE A 715 -9.32 34.59 20.86
CA PHE A 715 -8.21 33.66 21.05
C PHE A 715 -8.03 32.68 19.88
N GLN A 716 -8.97 32.65 18.94
CA GLN A 716 -9.01 31.73 17.79
C GLN A 716 -8.99 30.26 18.22
N VAL A 717 -9.77 29.91 19.26
CA VAL A 717 -9.85 28.55 19.81
C VAL A 717 -11.20 27.89 19.55
N PRO A 718 -11.27 26.55 19.50
CA PRO A 718 -12.53 25.83 19.35
C PRO A 718 -13.51 26.03 20.52
N ILE A 719 -14.79 25.80 20.25
CA ILE A 719 -15.88 25.75 21.23
C ILE A 719 -16.34 24.29 21.32
N HIS A 720 -16.20 23.67 22.49
CA HIS A 720 -16.57 22.28 22.74
C HIS A 720 -17.87 22.22 23.55
N LEU A 721 -18.94 21.66 22.98
CA LEU A 721 -20.30 21.78 23.52
C LEU A 721 -21.10 20.49 23.33
N HIS A 722 -21.76 19.99 24.38
CA HIS A 722 -22.83 19.00 24.23
C HIS A 722 -24.04 19.65 23.58
N LEU A 723 -24.53 19.09 22.47
CA LEU A 723 -25.59 19.70 21.68
C LEU A 723 -26.50 18.65 21.05
N HIS A 724 -27.81 18.82 21.19
CA HIS A 724 -28.81 17.90 20.62
C HIS A 724 -28.56 16.46 21.06
N GLU A 725 -28.22 16.28 22.33
CA GLU A 725 -27.92 14.98 22.89
C GLU A 725 -29.20 14.17 23.06
N THR A 726 -30.25 14.77 23.62
CA THR A 726 -31.50 14.07 23.92
C THR A 726 -32.71 14.74 23.28
N LYS A 727 -33.76 13.95 23.01
CA LYS A 727 -35.03 14.47 22.49
C LYS A 727 -35.62 15.54 23.43
N MET A 728 -35.53 15.30 24.74
CA MET A 728 -36.05 16.20 25.77
C MET A 728 -35.37 17.57 25.73
N GLU A 729 -34.04 17.64 25.54
CA GLU A 729 -33.32 18.91 25.35
C GLU A 729 -33.94 19.75 24.22
N CYS A 730 -34.23 19.11 23.09
CA CYS A 730 -34.76 19.79 21.91
C CYS A 730 -36.22 20.21 22.09
N ASP A 731 -37.07 19.28 22.55
CA ASP A 731 -38.51 19.49 22.71
C ASP A 731 -38.80 20.56 23.79
N ASP A 732 -38.08 20.52 24.92
CA ASP A 732 -38.25 21.47 26.01
C ASP A 732 -37.77 22.87 25.60
N SER A 733 -36.66 22.98 24.86
CA SER A 733 -36.16 24.25 24.33
C SER A 733 -37.12 24.86 23.30
N GLU A 734 -37.70 24.04 22.41
CA GLU A 734 -38.65 24.51 21.39
C GLU A 734 -39.98 24.97 22.00
N SER A 735 -40.44 24.30 23.06
CA SER A 735 -41.68 24.64 23.75
C SER A 735 -41.52 25.65 24.89
N LEU A 736 -40.29 25.90 25.34
CA LEU A 736 -39.95 26.55 26.62
C LEU A 736 -40.64 25.87 27.82
N THR A 737 -40.68 24.55 27.80
CA THR A 737 -41.17 23.76 28.95
C THR A 737 -40.19 23.91 30.09
N LYS A 738 -40.65 24.33 31.27
CA LYS A 738 -39.78 24.51 32.45
C LYS A 738 -39.34 23.14 32.98
N SER A 739 -38.17 22.70 32.54
CA SER A 739 -37.45 21.52 33.03
C SER A 739 -35.96 21.86 33.18
N MET A 740 -35.16 20.98 33.76
CA MET A 740 -33.70 21.16 33.77
C MET A 740 -33.03 20.85 32.42
N SER A 741 -33.75 20.24 31.48
CA SER A 741 -33.29 19.98 30.11
C SER A 741 -33.62 21.14 29.17
N CYS A 742 -34.42 22.10 29.62
CA CYS A 742 -34.73 23.31 28.86
C CYS A 742 -33.51 24.23 28.77
N HIS A 743 -33.24 24.73 27.57
CA HIS A 743 -32.21 25.73 27.34
C HIS A 743 -32.41 26.95 28.27
N GLN A 744 -31.31 27.49 28.79
CA GLN A 744 -31.23 28.79 29.47
C GLN A 744 -31.42 29.97 28.50
N SER A 745 -32.48 29.91 27.67
CA SER A 745 -32.85 30.94 26.71
C SER A 745 -34.33 31.29 26.82
N GLN A 746 -34.67 32.54 26.50
CA GLN A 746 -36.06 33.00 26.47
C GLN A 746 -36.72 32.80 25.09
N LYS A 747 -36.04 32.10 24.17
CA LYS A 747 -36.52 31.88 22.80
C LYS A 747 -37.00 30.45 22.62
N LYS A 748 -38.22 30.31 22.09
CA LYS A 748 -38.85 29.06 21.65
C LYS A 748 -38.20 28.55 20.37
N LEU A 749 -36.98 28.04 20.49
CA LEU A 749 -36.18 27.57 19.39
C LEU A 749 -35.45 26.30 19.84
N ARG A 750 -35.28 25.36 18.91
CA ARG A 750 -34.39 24.22 19.11
C ARG A 750 -32.95 24.70 19.33
N PRO A 751 -32.09 23.95 20.04
CA PRO A 751 -30.77 24.45 20.41
C PRO A 751 -29.89 24.89 19.22
N VAL A 752 -29.83 24.14 18.11
CA VAL A 752 -29.10 24.54 16.89
C VAL A 752 -29.60 25.88 16.35
N ALA A 753 -30.93 26.08 16.24
CA ALA A 753 -31.50 27.35 15.80
C ALA A 753 -31.17 28.51 16.75
N ASN A 754 -31.10 28.23 18.06
CA ASN A 754 -30.64 29.21 19.05
C ASN A 754 -29.16 29.57 18.86
N LEU A 755 -28.28 28.59 18.59
CA LEU A 755 -26.87 28.84 18.32
C LEU A 755 -26.65 29.63 17.02
N ILE A 756 -27.48 29.41 15.99
CA ILE A 756 -27.49 30.24 14.77
C ILE A 756 -27.81 31.69 15.11
N ARG A 757 -28.88 31.93 15.89
CA ARG A 757 -29.28 33.28 16.33
C ARG A 757 -28.16 33.98 17.12
N LEU A 758 -27.43 33.23 17.96
CA LEU A 758 -26.30 33.75 18.74
C LEU A 758 -25.01 33.88 17.89
N GLY A 759 -25.00 33.33 16.68
CA GLY A 759 -23.87 33.31 15.76
C GLY A 759 -22.70 32.47 16.27
N LEU A 760 -22.99 31.35 16.92
CA LEU A 760 -22.02 30.36 17.41
C LEU A 760 -21.79 29.21 16.43
N LEU A 761 -22.72 29.00 15.48
CA LEU A 761 -22.60 27.97 14.46
C LEU A 761 -21.47 28.34 13.48
N SER A 762 -20.37 27.61 13.54
CA SER A 762 -19.17 27.86 12.72
C SER A 762 -18.23 26.67 12.74
N ARG A 763 -17.19 26.71 11.91
CA ARG A 763 -16.11 25.71 11.88
C ARG A 763 -15.35 25.52 13.21
N ARG A 764 -15.46 26.47 14.14
CA ARG A 764 -14.85 26.37 15.48
C ARG A 764 -15.71 25.58 16.45
N LEU A 765 -16.97 25.30 16.12
CA LEU A 765 -17.86 24.52 16.96
C LEU A 765 -17.57 23.03 16.82
N ILE A 766 -17.29 22.41 17.96
CA ILE A 766 -17.20 20.98 18.19
C ILE A 766 -18.50 20.58 18.91
N ALA A 767 -19.48 20.10 18.15
CA ALA A 767 -20.80 19.72 18.65
C ALA A 767 -20.83 18.21 18.96
N VAL A 768 -20.97 17.88 20.24
CA VAL A 768 -20.94 16.50 20.74
C VAL A 768 -22.35 15.90 20.72
N HIS A 769 -22.44 14.60 20.42
CA HIS A 769 -23.65 13.77 20.35
C HIS A 769 -24.48 13.96 19.09
N MET A 770 -25.16 15.10 18.94
CA MET A 770 -25.95 15.48 17.75
C MET A 770 -26.94 14.38 17.29
N THR A 771 -27.64 13.75 18.23
CA THR A 771 -28.56 12.62 17.95
C THR A 771 -29.91 13.08 17.40
N GLN A 772 -30.33 14.31 17.76
CA GLN A 772 -31.67 14.85 17.47
C GLN A 772 -31.66 15.85 16.33
N LEU A 773 -31.08 15.50 15.18
CA LEU A 773 -30.99 16.40 14.04
C LEU A 773 -32.17 16.26 13.07
N THR A 774 -32.69 17.41 12.62
CA THR A 774 -33.59 17.50 11.46
C THR A 774 -32.80 17.67 10.17
N GLU A 775 -33.41 17.41 9.00
CA GLU A 775 -32.76 17.64 7.70
C GLU A 775 -32.26 19.07 7.52
N LEU A 776 -33.08 20.06 7.90
CA LEU A 776 -32.71 21.48 7.83
C LEU A 776 -31.50 21.79 8.72
N GLU A 777 -31.47 21.25 9.94
CA GLU A 777 -30.32 21.47 10.84
C GLU A 777 -29.06 20.80 10.30
N MET A 778 -29.17 19.62 9.66
CA MET A 778 -28.04 18.98 9.00
C MET A 778 -27.46 19.84 7.86
N ASP A 779 -28.31 20.48 7.05
CA ASP A 779 -27.86 21.43 6.03
C ASP A 779 -27.17 22.65 6.65
N GLN A 780 -27.75 23.22 7.72
CA GLN A 780 -27.21 24.39 8.40
C GLN A 780 -25.84 24.12 9.04
N ILE A 781 -25.66 22.96 9.69
CA ILE A 781 -24.38 22.63 10.30
C ILE A 781 -23.31 22.27 9.25
N ALA A 782 -23.71 21.71 8.11
CA ALA A 782 -22.83 21.47 6.98
C ALA A 782 -22.35 22.80 6.34
N GLU A 783 -23.27 23.73 6.09
CA GLU A 783 -22.95 25.08 5.58
C GLU A 783 -22.00 25.82 6.52
N ALA A 784 -22.24 25.73 7.83
CA ALA A 784 -21.38 26.33 8.85
C ALA A 784 -20.06 25.57 9.11
N GLN A 785 -19.87 24.41 8.46
CA GLN A 785 -18.72 23.51 8.62
C GLN A 785 -18.45 23.07 10.06
N VAL A 786 -19.52 22.83 10.84
CA VAL A 786 -19.42 22.35 12.23
C VAL A 786 -18.74 20.99 12.28
N ASN A 787 -17.94 20.75 13.32
CA ASN A 787 -17.38 19.43 13.60
C ASN A 787 -18.32 18.68 14.55
N VAL A 788 -18.73 17.46 14.18
CA VAL A 788 -19.59 16.61 15.01
C VAL A 788 -18.75 15.54 15.69
N ILE A 789 -18.91 15.39 17.01
CA ILE A 789 -18.30 14.28 17.76
C ILE A 789 -19.37 13.25 18.07
N HIS A 790 -19.23 12.06 17.48
CA HIS A 790 -20.13 10.95 17.68
C HIS A 790 -19.62 10.07 18.84
N CYS A 791 -20.47 9.88 19.85
CA CYS A 791 -20.21 9.05 21.02
C CYS A 791 -21.21 7.88 21.08
N PRO A 792 -21.10 6.88 20.18
CA PRO A 792 -22.15 5.88 20.01
C PRO A 792 -22.45 5.08 21.27
N THR A 793 -21.44 4.64 22.05
CA THR A 793 -21.71 3.84 23.25
C THR A 793 -22.49 4.63 24.28
N SER A 794 -22.06 5.86 24.58
CA SER A 794 -22.78 6.75 25.52
C SER A 794 -24.20 7.04 25.05
N ASN A 795 -24.37 7.40 23.78
CA ASN A 795 -25.68 7.68 23.20
C ASN A 795 -26.65 6.50 23.31
N LEU A 796 -26.15 5.27 23.15
CA LEU A 796 -26.96 4.06 23.31
C LEU A 796 -27.23 3.75 24.79
N LYS A 797 -26.21 3.81 25.64
CA LYS A 797 -26.33 3.49 27.08
C LYS A 797 -27.29 4.42 27.81
N LEU A 798 -27.29 5.70 27.46
CA LEU A 798 -28.20 6.71 28.04
C LEU A 798 -29.55 6.81 27.30
N ALA A 799 -29.77 5.99 26.27
CA ALA A 799 -30.93 6.08 25.37
C ALA A 799 -31.14 7.48 24.77
N SER A 800 -30.05 8.23 24.56
CA SER A 800 -30.05 9.58 24.01
C SER A 800 -30.49 9.60 22.54
N GLY A 801 -30.13 8.58 21.76
CA GLY A 801 -30.57 8.39 20.37
C GLY A 801 -29.46 7.89 19.45
N ILE A 802 -29.70 7.91 18.14
CA ILE A 802 -28.71 7.49 17.13
C ILE A 802 -28.43 8.68 16.20
N CYS A 803 -27.20 9.21 16.26
CA CYS A 803 -26.71 10.25 15.37
C CYS A 803 -26.80 9.82 13.90
N PRO A 804 -27.32 10.64 12.97
CA PRO A 804 -27.48 10.30 11.56
C PRO A 804 -26.15 10.44 10.78
N VAL A 805 -25.13 9.67 11.19
CA VAL A 805 -23.75 9.77 10.68
C VAL A 805 -23.67 9.72 9.15
N GLU A 806 -24.37 8.78 8.50
CA GLU A 806 -24.33 8.65 7.03
C GLU A 806 -24.78 9.93 6.32
N LYS A 807 -25.92 10.50 6.72
CA LYS A 807 -26.47 11.73 6.12
C LYS A 807 -25.56 12.93 6.34
N LEU A 808 -24.89 12.99 7.49
CA LEU A 808 -23.92 14.02 7.79
C LEU A 808 -22.68 13.90 6.90
N LEU A 809 -22.18 12.69 6.69
CA LEU A 809 -21.06 12.43 5.77
C LEU A 809 -21.41 12.78 4.32
N GLU A 810 -22.61 12.44 3.84
CA GLU A 810 -23.10 12.80 2.51
C GLU A 810 -23.12 14.32 2.29
N LYS A 811 -23.42 15.10 3.34
CA LYS A 811 -23.39 16.56 3.34
C LYS A 811 -21.98 17.16 3.57
N GLY A 812 -20.96 16.33 3.72
CA GLY A 812 -19.57 16.77 3.89
C GLY A 812 -19.21 17.27 5.29
N VAL A 813 -20.02 16.95 6.31
CA VAL A 813 -19.73 17.30 7.71
C VAL A 813 -18.54 16.49 8.21
N ASN A 814 -17.59 17.14 8.90
CA ASN A 814 -16.51 16.43 9.58
C ASN A 814 -17.05 15.74 10.83
N ILE A 815 -16.91 14.41 10.89
CA ILE A 815 -17.35 13.60 12.03
C ILE A 815 -16.16 12.90 12.64
N ALA A 816 -15.97 13.08 13.94
CA ALA A 816 -14.97 12.38 14.74
C ALA A 816 -15.63 11.54 15.85
N LEU A 817 -14.85 10.70 16.53
CA LEU A 817 -15.33 9.85 17.62
C LEU A 817 -14.88 10.35 18.99
N GLY A 818 -15.70 10.10 20.01
CA GLY A 818 -15.34 10.29 21.41
C GLY A 818 -16.00 9.24 22.30
N THR A 819 -15.39 8.95 23.43
CA THR A 819 -15.89 7.92 24.37
C THR A 819 -16.88 8.47 25.38
N ASP A 820 -16.92 9.79 25.57
CA ASP A 820 -17.60 10.44 26.70
C ASP A 820 -16.99 9.96 28.04
N SER A 821 -17.73 9.97 29.13
CA SER A 821 -17.31 9.54 30.47
C SER A 821 -17.30 8.03 30.62
N ALA A 822 -16.35 7.50 31.40
CA ALA A 822 -16.37 6.09 31.80
C ALA A 822 -17.54 5.73 32.74
N ALA A 823 -18.33 6.72 33.18
CA ALA A 823 -19.55 6.50 33.92
C ALA A 823 -20.80 6.39 33.00
N SER A 824 -20.70 6.81 31.73
CA SER A 824 -21.74 6.70 30.70
C SER A 824 -21.37 5.83 29.49
N ASN A 825 -20.20 5.18 29.50
CA ASN A 825 -19.73 4.29 28.43
C ASN A 825 -19.84 2.78 28.73
N ASN A 826 -18.99 2.12 29.51
CA ASN A 826 -18.14 2.58 30.62
C ASN A 826 -16.64 2.28 30.42
N THR A 827 -16.11 2.39 29.18
CA THR A 827 -14.68 2.27 28.85
C THR A 827 -14.15 3.50 28.12
N LEU A 828 -12.83 3.69 28.12
CA LEU A 828 -12.16 4.67 27.24
C LEU A 828 -11.56 3.95 26.01
N ASP A 829 -12.34 3.05 25.39
CA ASP A 829 -11.90 2.17 24.30
C ASP A 829 -12.31 2.71 22.92
N MET A 830 -11.37 3.32 22.22
CA MET A 830 -11.61 3.84 20.86
C MET A 830 -11.79 2.75 19.80
N PHE A 831 -11.27 1.52 19.98
CA PHE A 831 -11.55 0.42 19.03
C PHE A 831 -13.01 -0.01 19.11
N ALA A 832 -13.56 -0.07 20.34
CA ALA A 832 -14.98 -0.32 20.54
C ALA A 832 -15.85 0.78 19.90
N GLU A 833 -15.50 2.06 20.07
CA GLU A 833 -16.21 3.17 19.42
C GLU A 833 -16.13 3.12 17.89
N ILE A 834 -14.96 2.81 17.31
CA ILE A 834 -14.78 2.64 15.86
C ILE A 834 -15.73 1.58 15.32
N LYS A 835 -15.70 0.39 15.94
CA LYS A 835 -16.53 -0.74 15.51
C LYS A 835 -18.00 -0.40 15.63
N LEU A 836 -18.41 0.17 16.77
CA LEU A 836 -19.80 0.49 17.05
C LEU A 836 -20.32 1.57 16.11
N ALA A 837 -19.57 2.65 15.86
CA ALA A 837 -19.93 3.69 14.90
C ALA A 837 -20.17 3.10 13.49
N ALA A 838 -19.26 2.21 13.04
CA ALA A 838 -19.33 1.60 11.72
C ALA A 838 -20.57 0.71 11.55
N ILE A 839 -20.92 -0.12 12.54
CA ILE A 839 -22.06 -1.03 12.42
C ILE A 839 -23.41 -0.36 12.76
N LEU A 840 -23.40 0.61 13.68
CA LEU A 840 -24.60 1.36 14.06
C LEU A 840 -25.09 2.25 12.92
N ALA A 841 -24.18 2.85 12.16
CA ALA A 841 -24.54 3.64 10.98
C ALA A 841 -25.27 2.80 9.92
N LYS A 842 -24.85 1.55 9.70
CA LYS A 842 -25.47 0.63 8.72
C LYS A 842 -26.93 0.32 9.04
N ILE A 843 -27.22 0.00 10.31
CA ILE A 843 -28.59 -0.28 10.72
C ILE A 843 -29.44 1.00 10.73
N LYS A 844 -28.86 2.14 11.09
CA LYS A 844 -29.56 3.43 11.11
C LYS A 844 -29.93 3.93 9.71
N SER A 845 -29.04 3.74 8.72
CA SER A 845 -29.28 4.13 7.33
C SER A 845 -30.07 3.09 6.54
N GLY A 846 -30.18 1.85 7.06
CA GLY A 846 -30.71 0.72 6.30
C GLY A 846 -29.80 0.26 5.15
N THR A 847 -28.54 0.72 5.13
CA THR A 847 -27.59 0.52 4.02
C THR A 847 -26.32 -0.15 4.52
N CYS A 848 -25.99 -1.34 4.01
CA CYS A 848 -24.85 -2.13 4.48
C CYS A 848 -23.48 -1.53 4.13
N THR A 849 -23.43 -0.61 3.16
CA THR A 849 -22.20 0.10 2.75
C THR A 849 -21.94 1.37 3.56
N SER A 850 -22.89 1.82 4.40
CA SER A 850 -22.73 3.04 5.20
C SER A 850 -21.58 2.94 6.18
N VAL A 851 -20.78 4.01 6.27
CA VAL A 851 -19.56 4.10 7.09
C VAL A 851 -18.68 2.84 6.94
N PRO A 852 -17.97 2.68 5.81
CA PRO A 852 -17.03 1.57 5.64
C PRO A 852 -15.83 1.72 6.60
N ALA A 853 -15.05 0.65 6.75
CA ALA A 853 -13.93 0.57 7.71
C ALA A 853 -12.92 1.72 7.57
N THR A 854 -12.64 2.14 6.35
CA THR A 854 -11.76 3.29 6.05
C THR A 854 -12.30 4.60 6.65
N ILE A 855 -13.60 4.86 6.53
CA ILE A 855 -14.23 6.06 7.08
C ILE A 855 -14.29 6.00 8.60
N ALA A 856 -14.67 4.85 9.18
CA ALA A 856 -14.69 4.68 10.64
C ALA A 856 -13.30 4.93 11.26
N LEU A 857 -12.24 4.46 10.60
CA LEU A 857 -10.86 4.70 11.00
C LEU A 857 -10.47 6.19 10.89
N GLU A 858 -10.88 6.88 9.82
CA GLU A 858 -10.68 8.32 9.68
C GLU A 858 -11.39 9.12 10.78
N MET A 859 -12.60 8.71 11.18
CA MET A 859 -13.35 9.33 12.29
C MET A 859 -12.58 9.27 13.62
N ALA A 860 -11.80 8.21 13.85
CA ALA A 860 -10.99 8.05 15.07
C ALA A 860 -9.57 8.62 14.98
N THR A 861 -9.18 9.15 13.83
CA THR A 861 -7.82 9.66 13.58
C THR A 861 -7.88 11.05 12.94
N ILE A 862 -7.74 11.15 11.61
CA ILE A 862 -7.61 12.44 10.91
C ILE A 862 -8.81 13.38 11.11
N ASN A 863 -10.04 12.87 11.24
CA ASN A 863 -11.20 13.72 11.48
C ASN A 863 -11.25 14.25 12.91
N GLY A 864 -10.74 13.48 13.89
CA GLY A 864 -10.50 13.98 15.24
C GLY A 864 -9.47 15.11 15.22
N ALA A 865 -8.37 14.94 14.49
CA ALA A 865 -7.37 15.99 14.33
C ALA A 865 -7.98 17.26 13.70
N LYS A 866 -8.81 17.14 12.66
CA LYS A 866 -9.54 18.27 12.04
C LYS A 866 -10.49 18.96 13.04
N ALA A 867 -11.23 18.19 13.84
CA ALA A 867 -12.15 18.75 14.82
C ALA A 867 -11.41 19.59 15.88
N LEU A 868 -10.20 19.16 16.25
CA LEU A 868 -9.32 19.85 17.18
C LEU A 868 -8.47 20.96 16.52
N GLY A 869 -8.49 21.12 15.20
CA GLY A 869 -7.62 22.06 14.47
C GLY A 869 -6.14 21.68 14.52
N MET A 870 -5.85 20.38 14.59
CA MET A 870 -4.52 19.78 14.69
C MET A 870 -4.19 18.86 13.49
N GLU A 871 -4.96 18.95 12.41
CA GLU A 871 -4.82 18.11 11.22
C GLU A 871 -3.48 18.28 10.50
N GLU A 872 -2.75 19.37 10.71
CA GLU A 872 -1.39 19.57 10.17
C GLU A 872 -0.31 18.92 11.06
N GLU A 873 -0.65 18.55 12.30
CA GLU A 873 0.31 18.03 13.27
C GLU A 873 0.13 16.53 13.55
N ILE A 874 -1.09 16.00 13.56
CA ILE A 874 -1.41 14.60 13.91
C ILE A 874 -2.50 13.99 12.99
N GLY A 875 -2.95 12.78 13.30
CA GLY A 875 -4.09 12.12 12.67
C GLY A 875 -3.78 11.31 11.41
N SER A 876 -2.56 11.38 10.90
CA SER A 876 -2.04 10.55 9.79
C SER A 876 -0.53 10.37 9.91
N ILE A 877 0.01 9.31 9.29
CA ILE A 877 1.45 9.11 9.17
C ILE A 877 1.89 9.78 7.87
N GLU A 878 2.24 11.06 7.94
CA GLU A 878 2.72 11.86 6.81
C GLU A 878 4.03 12.56 7.17
N ILE A 879 4.90 12.74 6.17
CA ILE A 879 6.16 13.46 6.34
C ILE A 879 5.86 14.88 6.84
N GLY A 880 6.54 15.28 7.89
CA GLY A 880 6.38 16.57 8.54
C GLY A 880 5.44 16.54 9.74
N LYS A 881 4.62 15.51 9.97
CA LYS A 881 3.74 15.43 11.15
C LYS A 881 4.47 14.95 12.41
N SER A 882 3.86 15.18 13.57
CA SER A 882 4.31 14.61 14.85
C SER A 882 4.21 13.09 14.81
N ALA A 883 5.18 12.39 15.41
CA ALA A 883 5.20 10.94 15.49
C ALA A 883 4.33 10.44 16.65
N ASP A 884 3.02 10.60 16.46
CA ASP A 884 1.95 10.09 17.33
C ASP A 884 1.43 8.79 16.70
N ILE A 885 1.99 7.65 17.09
CA ILE A 885 1.90 6.36 16.38
C ILE A 885 1.62 5.24 17.38
N ILE A 886 0.86 4.24 16.95
CA ILE A 886 0.63 3.01 17.72
C ILE A 886 0.99 1.77 16.92
N ALA A 887 1.36 0.70 17.61
CA ALA A 887 1.57 -0.63 17.04
C ALA A 887 0.49 -1.59 17.51
N ILE A 888 -0.11 -2.33 16.57
CA ILE A 888 -1.19 -3.29 16.82
C ILE A 888 -0.75 -4.69 16.39
N ALA A 889 -0.76 -5.65 17.32
CA ALA A 889 -0.50 -7.06 17.06
C ALA A 889 -1.59 -7.71 16.22
N PHE A 890 -1.19 -8.52 15.24
CA PHE A 890 -2.13 -9.31 14.42
C PHE A 890 -1.79 -10.80 14.34
N ASP A 891 -0.86 -11.28 15.17
CA ASP A 891 -0.47 -12.70 15.24
C ASP A 891 -1.22 -13.51 16.31
N SER A 892 -2.18 -12.90 17.01
CA SER A 892 -3.05 -13.61 17.94
C SER A 892 -4.12 -14.43 17.19
N ILE A 893 -4.69 -15.45 17.84
CA ILE A 893 -5.70 -16.32 17.23
C ILE A 893 -6.96 -15.54 16.82
N GLU A 894 -7.30 -14.48 17.56
CA GLU A 894 -8.44 -13.60 17.29
C GLU A 894 -8.23 -12.76 16.01
N MET A 895 -6.97 -12.54 15.62
CA MET A 895 -6.58 -11.71 14.48
C MET A 895 -6.24 -12.52 13.22
N LEU A 896 -6.34 -13.86 13.25
CA LEU A 896 -5.99 -14.73 12.12
C LEU A 896 -7.22 -15.47 11.54
N PRO A 897 -7.32 -15.61 10.19
CA PRO A 897 -6.45 -15.01 9.18
C PRO A 897 -6.73 -13.51 8.99
N MET A 898 -5.69 -12.72 8.67
CA MET A 898 -5.86 -11.30 8.33
C MET A 898 -5.72 -11.05 6.83
N TYR A 899 -6.83 -10.72 6.18
CA TYR A 899 -6.87 -10.38 4.76
C TYR A 899 -6.68 -8.88 4.49
N ASN A 900 -7.19 -8.02 5.37
CA ASN A 900 -7.13 -6.57 5.22
C ASN A 900 -6.89 -5.91 6.60
N PRO A 901 -5.73 -5.25 6.82
CA PRO A 901 -5.42 -4.53 8.06
C PRO A 901 -6.48 -3.52 8.50
N ILE A 902 -7.02 -2.71 7.59
CA ILE A 902 -8.03 -1.68 7.93
C ILE A 902 -9.33 -2.33 8.40
N SER A 903 -9.76 -3.41 7.72
CA SER A 903 -10.91 -4.21 8.14
C SER A 903 -10.68 -4.82 9.53
N HIS A 904 -9.49 -5.36 9.79
CA HIS A 904 -9.16 -5.94 11.11
C HIS A 904 -9.15 -4.88 12.20
N ILE A 905 -8.50 -3.73 11.98
CA ILE A 905 -8.49 -2.62 12.93
C ILE A 905 -9.93 -2.19 13.29
N THR A 906 -10.84 -2.19 12.32
CA THR A 906 -12.22 -1.71 12.53
C THR A 906 -13.12 -2.75 13.16
N TYR A 907 -13.09 -4.00 12.69
CA TYR A 907 -14.13 -4.99 12.99
C TYR A 907 -13.66 -6.13 13.89
N VAL A 908 -12.34 -6.33 14.03
CA VAL A 908 -11.75 -7.51 14.69
C VAL A 908 -10.92 -7.11 15.91
N ALA A 909 -9.98 -6.20 15.75
CA ALA A 909 -9.05 -5.78 16.80
C ALA A 909 -9.78 -5.19 18.01
N GLY A 910 -9.33 -5.59 19.19
CA GLY A 910 -9.61 -4.91 20.45
C GLY A 910 -8.45 -4.02 20.87
N ARG A 911 -8.65 -3.29 21.96
CA ARG A 911 -7.60 -2.46 22.58
C ARG A 911 -6.42 -3.29 23.10
N GLU A 912 -6.63 -4.56 23.40
CA GLU A 912 -5.61 -5.46 23.92
C GLU A 912 -4.52 -5.85 22.91
N GLN A 913 -4.79 -5.68 21.62
CA GLN A 913 -3.81 -5.89 20.56
C GLN A 913 -2.83 -4.72 20.42
N VAL A 914 -3.09 -3.56 21.03
CA VAL A 914 -2.11 -2.46 21.07
C VAL A 914 -0.91 -2.89 21.91
N THR A 915 0.28 -2.92 21.30
CA THR A 915 1.52 -3.29 22.00
C THR A 915 2.33 -2.07 22.37
N ASP A 916 2.37 -1.06 21.50
CA ASP A 916 3.26 0.08 21.66
C ASP A 916 2.60 1.38 21.25
N VAL A 917 3.01 2.47 21.91
CA VAL A 917 2.49 3.81 21.68
C VAL A 917 3.64 4.81 21.73
N TRP A 918 3.70 5.71 20.76
CA TRP A 918 4.59 6.85 20.70
C TRP A 918 3.78 8.14 20.60
N ILE A 919 4.20 9.17 21.33
CA ILE A 919 3.66 10.53 21.25
C ILE A 919 4.84 11.46 21.02
N GLN A 920 4.81 12.23 19.93
CA GLN A 920 5.94 13.07 19.51
C GLN A 920 7.27 12.27 19.48
N GLY A 921 7.21 11.02 19.01
CA GLY A 921 8.35 10.09 18.90
C GLY A 921 8.84 9.50 20.22
N SER A 922 8.31 9.91 21.37
CA SER A 922 8.66 9.35 22.68
C SER A 922 7.77 8.16 22.99
N ARG A 923 8.34 7.02 23.39
CA ARG A 923 7.60 5.77 23.66
C ARG A 923 6.90 5.85 25.02
N MET A 924 5.57 5.74 25.02
CA MET A 924 4.70 5.82 26.20
C MET A 924 4.20 4.45 26.66
N LEU A 925 4.09 3.51 25.71
CA LEU A 925 3.75 2.11 25.96
C LEU A 925 4.76 1.22 25.25
N GLN A 926 5.28 0.21 25.94
CA GLN A 926 6.21 -0.78 25.40
C GLN A 926 5.72 -2.18 25.70
N GLU A 927 5.38 -2.96 24.66
CA GLU A 927 4.83 -4.32 24.81
C GLU A 927 3.75 -4.39 25.91
N ARG A 928 2.82 -3.44 25.88
CA ARG A 928 1.70 -3.25 26.84
C ARG A 928 2.10 -2.76 28.24
N ALA A 929 3.37 -2.51 28.52
CA ALA A 929 3.82 -1.90 29.77
C ALA A 929 3.86 -0.37 29.65
N LEU A 930 3.28 0.35 30.62
CA LEU A 930 3.33 1.81 30.70
C LEU A 930 4.74 2.29 31.07
N ILE A 931 5.23 3.32 30.39
CA ILE A 931 6.58 3.86 30.62
C ILE A 931 6.58 5.01 31.63
N THR A 932 5.59 5.91 31.55
CA THR A 932 5.53 7.14 32.35
C THR A 932 4.67 7.02 33.60
N ILE A 933 3.98 5.89 33.80
CA ILE A 933 3.00 5.68 34.87
C ILE A 933 3.35 4.40 35.64
N ASP A 934 3.44 4.51 36.96
CA ASP A 934 3.55 3.35 37.87
C ASP A 934 2.18 2.67 38.00
N GLU A 935 2.02 1.55 37.28
CA GLU A 935 0.75 0.84 37.20
C GLU A 935 0.29 0.28 38.57
N GLU A 936 1.20 -0.19 39.42
CA GLU A 936 0.85 -0.77 40.72
C GLU A 936 0.49 0.32 41.74
N GLN A 937 1.24 1.43 41.76
CA GLN A 937 0.89 2.58 42.58
C GLN A 937 -0.47 3.16 42.17
N LEU A 938 -0.73 3.28 40.86
CA LEU A 938 -1.99 3.76 40.35
C LEU A 938 -3.16 2.84 40.72
N LYS A 939 -3.02 1.52 40.53
CA LYS A 939 -4.03 0.53 40.96
C LYS A 939 -4.33 0.64 42.45
N PHE A 940 -3.32 0.83 43.29
CA PHE A 940 -3.50 1.03 44.72
C PHE A 940 -4.35 2.29 45.01
N LYS A 941 -3.98 3.45 44.44
CA LYS A 941 -4.74 4.70 44.62
C LYS A 941 -6.20 4.55 44.15
N ILE A 942 -6.44 3.90 43.02
CA ILE A 942 -7.78 3.66 42.48
C ILE A 942 -8.63 2.83 43.46
N LYS A 943 -8.06 1.77 44.06
CA LYS A 943 -8.77 0.95 45.06
C LYS A 943 -9.13 1.76 46.31
N CYS A 944 -8.24 2.64 46.77
CA CYS A 944 -8.57 3.55 47.89
C CYS A 944 -9.74 4.49 47.55
N TRP A 945 -9.77 5.03 46.33
CA TRP A 945 -10.91 5.82 45.87
C TRP A 945 -12.19 5.01 45.78
N GLN A 946 -12.11 3.78 45.25
CA GLN A 946 -13.26 2.87 45.14
C GLN A 946 -13.93 2.65 46.51
N GLU A 947 -13.16 2.38 47.56
CA GLU A 947 -13.70 2.17 48.91
C GLU A 947 -14.44 3.42 49.44
N ASN A 948 -13.83 4.59 49.30
CA ASN A 948 -14.41 5.86 49.75
C ASN A 948 -15.68 6.22 48.98
N ILE A 949 -15.64 6.09 47.65
CA ILE A 949 -16.77 6.42 46.77
C ILE A 949 -17.92 5.44 47.01
N LYS A 950 -17.63 4.14 47.11
CA LYS A 950 -18.64 3.12 47.41
C LYS A 950 -19.37 3.41 48.73
N HIS A 951 -18.62 3.71 49.79
CA HIS A 951 -19.22 4.05 51.09
C HIS A 951 -20.14 5.27 51.01
N HIS A 952 -19.72 6.33 50.30
CA HIS A 952 -20.57 7.50 50.10
C HIS A 952 -21.83 7.19 49.29
N HIS A 953 -21.69 6.39 48.23
CA HIS A 953 -22.82 6.00 47.39
C HIS A 953 -23.88 5.20 48.18
N GLU A 954 -23.44 4.25 49.01
CA GLU A 954 -24.32 3.50 49.91
C GLU A 954 -25.08 4.43 50.88
N LEU A 955 -24.44 5.50 51.37
CA LEU A 955 -25.10 6.50 52.21
C LEU A 955 -26.16 7.31 51.42
N LEU A 956 -25.88 7.67 50.17
CA LEU A 956 -26.85 8.36 49.29
C LEU A 956 -28.05 7.47 48.98
N GLU A 957 -27.85 6.17 48.77
CA GLU A 957 -28.94 5.21 48.59
C GLU A 957 -29.77 5.06 49.86
N GLN A 958 -29.13 4.94 51.03
CA GLN A 958 -29.84 4.88 52.31
C GLN A 958 -30.68 6.14 52.56
N GLN A 959 -30.12 7.34 52.29
CA GLN A 959 -30.84 8.61 52.42
C GLN A 959 -32.04 8.72 51.48
N ARG A 960 -32.05 8.03 50.34
CA ARG A 960 -33.18 7.99 49.41
C ARG A 960 -34.28 7.02 49.86
N LEU A 961 -33.90 5.98 50.61
CA LEU A 961 -34.83 4.97 51.13
C LEU A 961 -35.53 5.40 52.43
N THR A 962 -34.94 6.33 53.18
CA THR A 962 -35.49 6.93 54.40
C THR A 962 -36.21 8.23 54.12
#